data_AF-A0A496LBZ9-F1
#
_entry.id   AF-A0A496LBZ9-F1
#
_cell.length_a   1.000
_cell.length_b   1.000
_cell.length_c   1.000
_cell.angle_alpha   90.00
_cell.angle_beta   90.00
_cell.angle_gamma   90.00
#
_symmetry.space_group_name_H-M   'P 1'
#
loop_
_entity.id
_entity.type
_entity.pdbx_description
1 polymer ?
#
loop_
_entity_poly.entity_id
_entity_poly.type
_entity_poly.pdbx_seq_one_letter_code
_entity_poly.pdbx_strand_id
1 'polypeptide(L)'
;MKKLTYITISFLISIISTAQNYPIQNINGVEYYVYTVEASEGLYRISKKFNVLQADIYKANPGITEAIKAGQTLYIPVNKGNGSKSMQKSSSQKKVIEHKVLAKQTLYSISKMYGVEQSDIVGMNPEIQGNTIKIGQTLKIPISNMTKGEEQERVINQINDTQLPPQSNTSNRNVKKKYVTYEVKNKKETLYSISKQFGVSINEIIEANPYAQDGIKKGDILQIPIDEKNIPKTSGNELYHLVQPKETIYGICKQYNISKEDLFRRNPRLQTEGLKYGDTIFIASAGKTLGNTTDDNTRTYKIAYLLPFSIGEKERNVNIERFIDFYRGSLIAMEDIKTSGVSLEVYTFDTQLGTSKTQEIVKSKLPKDIDLIIGPAYPEQITQVASFAKKNNIVQVVPFTSHISNSDRYAQQYQFNPVPNDLDKIVAANIFNKFKDNNIYMVYFSNEENEQSFYTLPEQLERLMKSKSVRYVRLNINDISKDKIASIANNNKHNLMVIRQCQTSDFQELIDMFDNNTRNITFVTEHNIFDYAQKDKSLKNKDFVSYSLFNTAPTNKYISSYNNYFPTRSKAQSTPNYDLLGYDITLYFCKALQPNKQLIFPQDVALQQSTFNFTKQNNAFLNTGCFIYRLKNNNVSIERL
;
A
#
# COMPACT_ATOMS: atom_id res chain seq x y z
N MET A 1 47.69 -65.82 3.22
CA MET A 1 47.66 -64.34 3.19
C MET A 1 47.27 -63.89 1.79
N LYS A 2 46.05 -63.38 1.58
CA LYS A 2 45.64 -62.73 0.32
C LYS A 2 45.09 -61.34 0.66
N LYS A 3 45.74 -60.30 0.12
CA LYS A 3 45.39 -58.88 0.25
C LYS A 3 44.12 -58.62 -0.57
N LEU A 4 43.13 -57.95 0.03
CA LEU A 4 41.93 -57.48 -0.64
C LEU A 4 42.08 -55.98 -0.91
N THR A 5 42.12 -55.61 -2.18
CA THR A 5 42.23 -54.24 -2.68
C THR A 5 40.83 -53.61 -2.68
N TYR A 6 40.62 -52.52 -1.95
CA TYR A 6 39.38 -51.75 -2.01
C TYR A 6 39.45 -50.74 -3.16
N ILE A 7 38.54 -50.88 -4.12
CA ILE A 7 38.29 -49.88 -5.17
C ILE A 7 37.21 -48.94 -4.66
N THR A 8 37.57 -47.69 -4.38
CA THR A 8 36.62 -46.62 -4.06
C THR A 8 36.05 -46.04 -5.35
N ILE A 9 34.77 -46.29 -5.63
CA ILE A 9 34.01 -45.65 -6.71
C ILE A 9 33.40 -44.37 -6.14
N SER A 10 33.97 -43.21 -6.47
CA SER A 10 33.34 -41.91 -6.22
C SER A 10 32.28 -41.65 -7.28
N PHE A 11 31.01 -41.70 -6.89
CA PHE A 11 29.89 -41.24 -7.72
C PHE A 11 29.76 -39.72 -7.59
N LEU A 12 30.24 -38.98 -8.60
CA LEU A 12 29.92 -37.57 -8.78
C LEU A 12 28.52 -37.48 -9.38
N ILE A 13 27.51 -37.25 -8.55
CA ILE A 13 26.15 -36.92 -9.00
C ILE A 13 26.12 -35.43 -9.32
N SER A 14 26.24 -35.12 -10.60
CA SER A 14 25.93 -33.81 -11.15
C SER A 14 24.44 -33.53 -10.99
N ILE A 15 24.07 -32.56 -10.14
CA ILE A 15 22.69 -32.08 -10.03
C ILE A 15 22.39 -31.23 -11.26
N ILE A 16 21.80 -31.85 -12.29
CA ILE A 16 21.13 -31.13 -13.36
C ILE A 16 19.80 -30.64 -12.76
N SER A 17 19.67 -29.33 -12.60
CA SER A 17 18.42 -28.67 -12.21
C SER A 17 17.39 -28.84 -13.33
N THR A 18 16.59 -29.91 -13.28
CA THR A 18 15.38 -30.02 -14.09
C THR A 18 14.33 -29.08 -13.49
N ALA A 19 13.82 -28.13 -14.28
CA ALA A 19 12.67 -27.33 -13.89
C ALA A 19 11.47 -28.28 -13.75
N GLN A 20 11.11 -28.62 -12.53
CA GLN A 20 9.95 -29.46 -12.25
C GLN A 20 8.70 -28.65 -12.57
N ASN A 21 8.03 -28.97 -13.67
CA ASN A 21 6.78 -28.33 -14.08
C ASN A 21 5.64 -28.86 -13.18
N TYR A 22 5.13 -28.02 -12.29
CA TYR A 22 3.93 -28.31 -11.52
C TYR A 22 2.68 -27.99 -12.36
N PRO A 23 1.60 -28.79 -12.25
CA PRO A 23 0.33 -28.46 -12.90
C PRO A 23 -0.16 -27.10 -12.39
N ILE A 24 -0.56 -26.22 -13.31
CA ILE A 24 -1.11 -24.90 -12.99
C ILE A 24 -2.62 -24.96 -13.11
N GLN A 25 -3.33 -24.56 -12.06
CA GLN A 25 -4.77 -24.35 -12.06
C GLN A 25 -5.04 -22.84 -11.95
N ASN A 26 -5.88 -22.33 -12.84
CA ASN A 26 -6.34 -20.94 -12.76
C ASN A 26 -7.63 -20.90 -11.94
N ILE A 27 -7.61 -20.20 -10.82
CA ILE A 27 -8.77 -19.99 -9.96
C ILE A 27 -8.98 -18.48 -9.89
N ASN A 28 -10.06 -17.99 -10.49
CA ASN A 28 -10.46 -16.58 -10.44
C ASN A 28 -9.39 -15.59 -10.96
N GLY A 29 -8.66 -15.95 -12.03
CA GLY A 29 -7.64 -15.10 -12.64
C GLY A 29 -6.29 -15.13 -11.91
N VAL A 30 -6.18 -15.89 -10.82
CA VAL A 30 -4.94 -16.18 -10.12
C VAL A 30 -4.51 -17.60 -10.48
N GLU A 31 -3.30 -17.73 -10.99
CA GLU A 31 -2.71 -19.04 -11.28
C GLU A 31 -2.15 -19.63 -9.98
N TYR A 32 -2.38 -20.92 -9.75
CA TYR A 32 -1.84 -21.69 -8.64
C TYR A 32 -1.10 -22.91 -9.16
N TYR A 33 0.08 -23.19 -8.63
CA TYR A 33 0.67 -24.52 -8.73
C TYR A 33 -0.12 -25.47 -7.84
N VAL A 34 -0.60 -26.58 -8.42
CA VAL A 34 -1.19 -27.69 -7.68
C VAL A 34 -0.03 -28.57 -7.21
N TYR A 35 0.26 -28.51 -5.91
CA TYR A 35 1.43 -29.14 -5.31
C TYR A 35 1.05 -30.24 -4.32
N THR A 36 1.57 -31.43 -4.51
CA THR A 36 1.41 -32.53 -3.55
C THR A 36 2.56 -32.51 -2.55
N VAL A 37 2.25 -32.38 -1.27
CA VAL A 37 3.22 -32.28 -0.17
C VAL A 37 4.08 -33.55 -0.10
N GLU A 38 5.39 -33.39 -0.16
CA GLU A 38 6.33 -34.51 -0.06
C GLU A 38 6.45 -35.01 1.39
N ALA A 39 6.93 -36.25 1.58
CA ALA A 39 7.12 -36.81 2.92
C ALA A 39 8.08 -35.94 3.76
N SER A 40 7.66 -35.60 4.99
CA SER A 40 8.42 -34.76 5.93
C SER A 40 8.69 -33.33 5.43
N GLU A 41 7.93 -32.85 4.44
CA GLU A 41 8.00 -31.47 3.97
C GLU A 41 7.04 -30.57 4.75
N GLY A 42 7.58 -29.49 5.33
CA GLY A 42 6.78 -28.46 6.02
C GLY A 42 6.47 -27.27 5.12
N LEU A 43 5.45 -26.48 5.48
CA LEU A 43 4.98 -25.33 4.69
C LEU A 43 6.08 -24.28 4.43
N TYR A 44 7.03 -24.16 5.36
CA TYR A 44 8.25 -23.37 5.21
C TYR A 44 9.05 -23.76 3.96
N ARG A 45 9.29 -25.06 3.75
CA ARG A 45 10.05 -25.57 2.59
C ARG A 45 9.30 -25.28 1.30
N ILE A 46 7.97 -25.43 1.31
CA ILE A 46 7.09 -25.16 0.18
C ILE A 46 7.08 -23.66 -0.16
N SER A 47 6.91 -22.78 0.83
CA SER A 47 6.99 -21.32 0.67
C SER A 47 8.31 -20.87 0.05
N LYS A 48 9.43 -21.47 0.50
CA LYS A 48 10.76 -21.25 -0.10
C LYS A 48 10.85 -21.78 -1.53
N LYS A 49 10.38 -23.00 -1.78
CA LYS A 49 10.38 -23.68 -3.08
C LYS A 49 9.64 -22.90 -4.15
N PHE A 50 8.49 -22.33 -3.79
CA PHE A 50 7.60 -21.60 -4.70
C PHE A 50 7.72 -20.08 -4.64
N ASN A 51 8.60 -19.56 -3.79
CA ASN A 51 8.83 -18.13 -3.68
C ASN A 51 7.56 -17.33 -3.30
N VAL A 52 6.71 -17.87 -2.42
CA VAL A 52 5.43 -17.26 -1.94
C VAL A 52 5.39 -17.14 -0.42
N LEU A 53 4.59 -16.22 0.13
CA LEU A 53 4.41 -16.14 1.58
C LEU A 53 3.61 -17.34 2.09
N GLN A 54 3.99 -17.90 3.23
CA GLN A 54 3.16 -18.92 3.88
C GLN A 54 1.75 -18.42 4.17
N ALA A 55 1.59 -17.15 4.55
CA ALA A 55 0.28 -16.53 4.72
C ALA A 55 -0.55 -16.55 3.42
N ASP A 56 0.07 -16.39 2.26
CA ASP A 56 -0.60 -16.49 0.97
C ASP A 56 -0.98 -17.95 0.67
N ILE A 57 -0.15 -18.92 1.05
CA ILE A 57 -0.47 -20.35 0.93
C ILE A 57 -1.65 -20.70 1.87
N TYR A 58 -1.63 -20.27 3.12
CA TYR A 58 -2.75 -20.48 4.05
C TYR A 58 -4.05 -19.86 3.52
N LYS A 59 -3.98 -18.63 2.99
CA LYS A 59 -5.13 -17.98 2.35
C LYS A 59 -5.66 -18.79 1.17
N ALA A 60 -4.75 -19.35 0.36
CA ALA A 60 -5.08 -20.21 -0.76
C ALA A 60 -5.47 -21.64 -0.36
N ASN A 61 -5.51 -21.98 0.94
CA ASN A 61 -5.81 -23.33 1.45
C ASN A 61 -6.46 -23.26 2.86
N PRO A 62 -7.67 -22.71 3.05
CA PRO A 62 -8.29 -22.41 4.35
C PRO A 62 -8.70 -23.66 5.13
N GLY A 63 -8.62 -24.84 4.52
CA GLY A 63 -8.85 -26.14 5.15
C GLY A 63 -7.64 -26.74 5.87
N ILE A 64 -6.45 -26.15 5.78
CA ILE A 64 -5.24 -26.72 6.39
C ILE A 64 -5.10 -26.29 7.85
N THR A 65 -4.85 -27.27 8.72
CA THR A 65 -4.52 -27.05 10.14
C THR A 65 -3.00 -26.94 10.30
N GLU A 66 -2.52 -26.65 11.51
CA GLU A 66 -1.09 -26.39 11.84
C GLU A 66 -0.10 -27.45 11.30
N ALA A 67 -0.56 -28.65 10.96
CA ALA A 67 0.25 -29.70 10.34
C ALA A 67 -0.28 -30.08 8.94
N ILE A 68 0.51 -29.80 7.91
CA ILE A 68 0.31 -30.38 6.57
C ILE A 68 0.78 -31.84 6.55
N LYS A 69 0.07 -32.71 5.84
CA LYS A 69 0.40 -34.14 5.76
C LYS A 69 1.07 -34.48 4.43
N ALA A 70 1.97 -35.46 4.45
CA ALA A 70 2.52 -36.03 3.23
C ALA A 70 1.39 -36.56 2.33
N GLY A 71 1.46 -36.27 1.03
CA GLY A 71 0.42 -36.63 0.06
C GLY A 71 -0.76 -35.67 -0.02
N GLN A 72 -0.83 -34.65 0.85
CA GLN A 72 -1.88 -33.62 0.77
C GLN A 72 -1.64 -32.69 -0.42
N THR A 73 -2.70 -32.34 -1.17
CA THR A 73 -2.63 -31.34 -2.24
C THR A 73 -2.79 -29.93 -1.66
N LEU A 74 -1.93 -29.01 -2.10
CA LEU A 74 -1.94 -27.59 -1.78
C LEU A 74 -1.96 -26.74 -3.05
N TYR A 75 -2.71 -25.65 -3.02
CA TYR A 75 -2.72 -24.60 -4.04
C TYR A 75 -1.70 -23.53 -3.68
N ILE A 76 -0.66 -23.38 -4.49
CA ILE A 76 0.43 -22.44 -4.24
C ILE A 76 0.38 -21.30 -5.27
N PRO A 77 0.14 -20.04 -4.88
CA PRO A 77 0.01 -18.93 -5.84
C PRO A 77 1.23 -18.81 -6.78
N VAL A 78 1.00 -18.62 -8.07
CA VAL A 78 2.06 -18.39 -9.06
C VAL A 78 2.47 -16.91 -9.02
N ASN A 79 3.60 -16.60 -8.41
CA ASN A 79 4.23 -15.29 -8.57
C ASN A 79 4.92 -15.23 -9.94
N LYS A 80 4.27 -14.61 -10.93
CA LYS A 80 4.92 -14.27 -12.22
C LYS A 80 5.96 -13.19 -11.99
N GLY A 81 7.15 -13.59 -11.53
CA GLY A 81 8.36 -12.82 -11.82
C GLY A 81 8.51 -12.70 -13.33
N ASN A 82 8.89 -11.53 -13.84
CA ASN A 82 9.15 -11.33 -15.26
C ASN A 82 10.18 -12.34 -15.75
N GLY A 83 9.73 -13.36 -16.48
CA GLY A 83 10.58 -14.37 -17.08
C GLY A 83 9.76 -15.42 -17.82
N SER A 84 9.80 -15.35 -19.14
CA SER A 84 9.26 -16.31 -20.12
C SER A 84 7.76 -16.21 -20.44
N LYS A 85 7.43 -15.34 -21.41
CA LYS A 85 6.36 -15.62 -22.37
C LYS A 85 6.97 -15.84 -23.74
N SER A 86 6.72 -17.02 -24.28
CA SER A 86 6.99 -17.41 -25.66
C SER A 86 6.33 -16.45 -26.65
N MET A 87 7.07 -16.14 -27.70
CA MET A 87 6.74 -15.17 -28.74
C MET A 87 5.74 -15.76 -29.75
N GLN A 88 4.57 -15.15 -29.90
CA GLN A 88 3.79 -15.22 -31.14
C GLN A 88 3.53 -13.78 -31.63
N LYS A 89 3.99 -13.52 -32.85
CA LYS A 89 3.90 -12.23 -33.55
C LYS A 89 2.51 -12.07 -34.17
N SER A 90 1.91 -10.90 -33.99
CA SER A 90 0.93 -10.34 -34.93
C SER A 90 1.37 -8.92 -35.32
N SER A 91 1.59 -8.73 -36.61
CA SER A 91 2.11 -7.52 -37.26
C SER A 91 1.03 -6.45 -37.45
N SER A 92 1.24 -5.25 -36.91
CA SER A 92 0.53 -4.03 -37.29
C SER A 92 1.56 -2.97 -37.70
N GLN A 93 1.43 -2.41 -38.91
CA GLN A 93 2.36 -1.43 -39.50
C GLN A 93 2.62 -0.25 -38.55
N LYS A 94 3.90 -0.04 -38.18
CA LYS A 94 4.36 1.08 -37.34
C LYS A 94 4.75 2.27 -38.24
N LYS A 95 4.22 3.47 -37.97
CA LYS A 95 4.65 4.73 -38.62
C LYS A 95 5.87 5.27 -37.85
N VAL A 96 6.88 5.78 -38.54
CA VAL A 96 8.14 6.23 -37.91
C VAL A 96 8.22 7.76 -37.93
N ILE A 97 8.46 8.37 -36.76
CA ILE A 97 8.66 9.81 -36.58
C ILE A 97 10.11 10.08 -36.15
N GLU A 98 10.72 11.16 -36.65
CA GLU A 98 12.07 11.58 -36.22
C GLU A 98 12.00 12.66 -35.14
N HIS A 99 12.70 12.48 -34.02
CA HIS A 99 12.74 13.40 -32.89
C HIS A 99 14.17 13.84 -32.58
N LYS A 100 14.45 15.16 -32.61
CA LYS A 100 15.75 15.72 -32.23
C LYS A 100 15.83 15.94 -30.73
N VAL A 101 16.77 15.27 -30.06
CA VAL A 101 16.98 15.30 -28.62
C VAL A 101 17.36 16.70 -28.14
N LEU A 102 16.56 17.28 -27.26
CA LEU A 102 16.80 18.58 -26.64
C LEU A 102 17.58 18.46 -25.33
N ALA A 103 18.08 19.60 -24.83
CA ALA A 103 18.80 19.66 -23.57
C ALA A 103 17.94 19.11 -22.41
N LYS A 104 18.54 18.22 -21.60
CA LYS A 104 17.92 17.53 -20.44
C LYS A 104 16.86 16.46 -20.77
N GLN A 105 16.70 16.05 -22.04
CA GLN A 105 15.87 14.89 -22.41
C GLN A 105 16.66 13.57 -22.28
N THR A 106 15.94 12.49 -21.95
CA THR A 106 16.45 11.11 -21.87
C THR A 106 15.59 10.18 -22.73
N LEU A 107 16.11 8.98 -23.07
CA LEU A 107 15.36 7.93 -23.77
C LEU A 107 14.04 7.62 -23.06
N TYR A 108 14.05 7.61 -21.71
CA TYR A 108 12.85 7.47 -20.90
C TYR A 108 11.85 8.62 -21.15
N SER A 109 12.27 9.89 -21.07
CA SER A 109 11.34 11.00 -21.28
C SER A 109 10.77 11.06 -22.69
N ILE A 110 11.56 10.67 -23.71
CA ILE A 110 11.13 10.64 -25.11
C ILE A 110 10.19 9.46 -25.36
N SER A 111 10.45 8.28 -24.79
CA SER A 111 9.54 7.12 -24.86
C SER A 111 8.17 7.43 -24.28
N LYS A 112 8.12 8.17 -23.18
CA LYS A 112 6.86 8.62 -22.56
C LYS A 112 6.17 9.72 -23.34
N MET A 113 6.92 10.60 -23.99
CA MET A 113 6.38 11.64 -24.87
C MET A 113 5.61 11.03 -26.06
N TYR A 114 6.13 9.97 -26.66
CA TYR A 114 5.54 9.33 -27.84
C TYR A 114 4.69 8.10 -27.55
N GLY A 115 4.58 7.69 -26.28
CA GLY A 115 3.79 6.52 -25.88
C GLY A 115 4.34 5.18 -26.40
N VAL A 116 5.65 5.08 -26.61
CA VAL A 116 6.33 3.87 -27.12
C VAL A 116 7.28 3.29 -26.08
N GLU A 117 7.64 2.03 -26.22
CA GLU A 117 8.64 1.40 -25.34
C GLU A 117 10.07 1.86 -25.68
N GLN A 118 10.93 2.00 -24.66
CA GLN A 118 12.34 2.41 -24.88
C GLN A 118 13.09 1.38 -25.73
N SER A 119 12.79 0.09 -25.58
CA SER A 119 13.36 -0.97 -26.39
C SER A 119 13.02 -0.85 -27.87
N ASP A 120 11.84 -0.33 -28.20
CA ASP A 120 11.40 -0.12 -29.58
C ASP A 120 12.12 1.08 -30.21
N ILE A 121 12.41 2.13 -29.42
CA ILE A 121 13.25 3.25 -29.85
C ILE A 121 14.69 2.76 -30.05
N VAL A 122 15.27 2.06 -29.08
CA VAL A 122 16.65 1.54 -29.18
C VAL A 122 16.79 0.57 -30.36
N GLY A 123 15.78 -0.27 -30.60
CA GLY A 123 15.74 -1.19 -31.74
C GLY A 123 15.70 -0.50 -33.12
N MET A 124 15.18 0.72 -33.20
CA MET A 124 15.14 1.53 -34.44
C MET A 124 16.36 2.46 -34.60
N ASN A 125 17.20 2.58 -33.56
CA ASN A 125 18.38 3.44 -33.51
C ASN A 125 19.59 2.64 -32.96
N PRO A 126 20.07 1.63 -33.72
CA PRO A 126 21.11 0.69 -33.27
C PRO A 126 22.46 1.34 -32.94
N GLU A 127 22.68 2.60 -33.34
CA GLU A 127 23.86 3.39 -33.04
C GLU A 127 23.95 3.87 -31.57
N ILE A 128 22.88 3.71 -30.77
CA ILE A 128 22.86 4.06 -29.35
C ILE A 128 23.57 2.97 -28.53
N GLN A 129 24.82 3.21 -28.13
CA GLN A 129 25.54 2.33 -27.20
C GLN A 129 25.11 2.61 -25.75
N GLY A 130 24.66 1.57 -25.03
CA GLY A 130 24.41 1.63 -23.58
C GLY A 130 23.29 2.59 -23.15
N ASN A 131 22.21 2.71 -23.92
CA ASN A 131 21.04 3.58 -23.63
C ASN A 131 21.38 5.07 -23.40
N THR A 132 22.49 5.56 -23.96
CA THR A 132 22.92 6.95 -23.79
C THR A 132 22.69 7.76 -25.06
N ILE A 133 21.92 8.85 -24.97
CA ILE A 133 21.61 9.76 -26.09
C ILE A 133 22.25 11.14 -25.88
N LYS A 134 22.69 11.78 -26.97
CA LYS A 134 23.35 13.10 -26.93
C LYS A 134 22.39 14.22 -27.31
N ILE A 135 22.57 15.39 -26.71
CA ILE A 135 21.82 16.60 -27.07
C ILE A 135 22.08 16.93 -28.54
N GLY A 136 21.02 17.14 -29.31
CA GLY A 136 21.03 17.40 -30.74
C GLY A 136 20.97 16.15 -31.64
N GLN A 137 21.04 14.94 -31.07
CA GLN A 137 20.93 13.67 -31.79
C GLN A 137 19.49 13.45 -32.27
N THR A 138 19.29 12.96 -33.50
CA THR A 138 17.95 12.62 -34.02
C THR A 138 17.65 11.15 -33.81
N LEU A 139 16.49 10.82 -33.25
CA LEU A 139 16.03 9.46 -32.98
C LEU A 139 14.80 9.11 -33.83
N LYS A 140 14.78 7.90 -34.39
CA LYS A 140 13.64 7.30 -35.09
C LYS A 140 12.71 6.61 -34.09
N ILE A 141 11.47 7.06 -34.01
CA ILE A 141 10.49 6.64 -33.02
C ILE A 141 9.34 5.90 -33.75
N PRO A 142 9.15 4.58 -33.52
CA PRO A 142 8.11 3.82 -34.19
C PRO A 142 6.78 3.89 -33.42
N ILE A 143 5.83 4.69 -33.91
CA ILE A 143 4.49 4.84 -33.33
C ILE A 143 3.48 3.88 -34.00
N SER A 144 2.59 3.28 -33.20
CA SER A 144 1.41 2.55 -33.69
C SER A 144 0.15 3.43 -33.56
N ASN A 145 -0.79 3.32 -34.50
CA ASN A 145 -1.90 4.27 -34.72
C ASN A 145 -3.01 4.26 -33.64
N MET A 146 -2.70 4.03 -32.36
CA MET A 146 -3.64 4.30 -31.27
C MET A 146 -2.90 4.76 -30.02
N THR A 147 -2.67 6.07 -29.89
CA THR A 147 -2.80 6.84 -28.63
C THR A 147 -2.40 8.31 -28.82
N LYS A 148 -3.24 9.22 -28.27
CA LYS A 148 -2.98 10.52 -27.61
C LYS A 148 -1.82 11.45 -28.04
N GLY A 149 -1.13 11.23 -29.15
CA GLY A 149 -0.09 12.12 -29.67
C GLY A 149 -0.66 13.31 -30.45
N GLU A 150 -1.73 13.10 -31.21
CA GLU A 150 -2.26 14.12 -32.14
C GLU A 150 -2.97 15.29 -31.44
N GLU A 151 -3.52 15.09 -30.23
CA GLU A 151 -4.12 16.17 -29.44
C GLU A 151 -3.08 17.03 -28.70
N GLN A 152 -1.87 16.52 -28.47
CA GLN A 152 -0.79 17.26 -27.80
C GLN A 152 0.16 17.92 -28.81
N GLU A 153 0.24 17.42 -30.03
CA GLU A 153 0.97 18.05 -31.14
C GLU A 153 0.25 19.33 -31.63
N ARG A 154 -1.08 19.38 -31.55
CA ARG A 154 -1.88 20.60 -31.85
C ARG A 154 -1.68 21.72 -30.82
N VAL A 155 -1.46 21.37 -29.56
CA VAL A 155 -1.24 22.36 -28.47
C VAL A 155 0.17 22.94 -28.53
N ILE A 156 1.17 22.14 -28.93
CA ILE A 156 2.56 22.59 -29.04
C ILE A 156 2.76 23.51 -30.26
N ASN A 157 2.04 23.28 -31.36
CA ASN A 157 2.12 24.12 -32.55
C ASN A 157 1.36 25.46 -32.41
N GLN A 158 0.42 25.60 -31.46
CA GLN A 158 -0.23 26.87 -31.15
C GLN A 158 0.58 27.79 -30.22
N ILE A 159 1.63 27.27 -29.57
CA ILE A 159 2.47 28.06 -28.65
C ILE A 159 3.66 28.71 -29.38
N ASN A 160 3.99 28.24 -30.59
CA ASN A 160 5.17 28.70 -31.34
C ASN A 160 4.92 29.88 -32.29
N ASP A 161 3.69 30.33 -32.47
CA ASP A 161 3.36 31.54 -33.22
C ASP A 161 2.37 32.39 -32.43
N THR A 162 2.84 33.46 -31.79
CA THR A 162 2.30 34.84 -31.94
C THR A 162 3.08 35.78 -31.00
N GLN A 163 3.53 36.88 -31.59
CA GLN A 163 4.29 37.98 -31.01
C GLN A 163 3.50 38.78 -29.97
N LEU A 164 4.19 39.30 -28.93
CA LEU A 164 3.77 40.46 -28.11
C LEU A 164 3.43 41.65 -29.02
N PRO A 165 2.53 42.63 -28.69
CA PRO A 165 2.50 43.44 -27.44
C PRO A 165 1.06 43.99 -27.13
N PRO A 166 0.77 45.13 -26.41
CA PRO A 166 1.61 46.08 -25.67
C PRO A 166 1.12 46.49 -24.26
N GLN A 167 1.99 47.31 -23.64
CA GLN A 167 1.94 47.93 -22.31
C GLN A 167 0.65 48.70 -21.97
N SER A 168 0.37 48.80 -20.66
CA SER A 168 -0.18 50.02 -20.06
C SER A 168 0.67 50.47 -18.86
N ASN A 169 1.37 51.60 -19.07
CA ASN A 169 1.71 52.60 -18.05
C ASN A 169 0.39 53.14 -17.47
N THR A 170 0.20 53.61 -16.24
CA THR A 170 1.05 54.40 -15.33
C THR A 170 0.26 54.51 -14.02
N SER A 171 0.92 54.58 -12.85
CA SER A 171 0.82 55.74 -11.94
C SER A 171 1.47 55.48 -10.59
N ASN A 172 2.42 56.36 -10.27
CA ASN A 172 3.06 56.58 -8.98
C ASN A 172 2.13 56.37 -7.78
N ARG A 173 2.46 55.38 -6.96
CA ARG A 173 2.24 55.43 -5.51
C ARG A 173 3.59 55.14 -4.87
N ASN A 174 4.06 56.06 -4.02
CA ASN A 174 5.12 55.79 -3.05
C ASN A 174 4.59 54.72 -2.08
N VAL A 175 4.63 53.45 -2.49
CA VAL A 175 4.29 52.31 -1.64
C VAL A 175 5.56 51.95 -0.88
N LYS A 176 5.49 52.02 0.45
CA LYS A 176 6.60 51.66 1.33
C LYS A 176 6.85 50.16 1.17
N LYS A 177 7.90 49.81 0.44
CA LYS A 177 8.29 48.40 0.21
C LYS A 177 9.05 47.86 1.40
N LYS A 178 8.78 46.61 1.76
CA LYS A 178 9.51 45.87 2.80
C LYS A 178 10.23 44.71 2.16
N TYR A 179 11.50 44.50 2.51
CA TYR A 179 12.32 43.45 1.92
C TYR A 179 12.20 42.17 2.76
N VAL A 180 11.85 41.07 2.09
CA VAL A 180 11.84 39.73 2.68
C VAL A 180 12.95 38.92 2.04
N THR A 181 13.76 38.28 2.88
CA THR A 181 14.86 37.43 2.41
C THR A 181 14.33 36.04 2.03
N TYR A 182 14.65 35.58 0.82
CA TYR A 182 14.23 34.30 0.27
C TYR A 182 15.44 33.50 -0.24
N GLU A 183 15.69 32.34 0.37
CA GLU A 183 16.67 31.39 -0.16
C GLU A 183 16.04 30.52 -1.24
N VAL A 184 16.68 30.43 -2.41
CA VAL A 184 16.28 29.56 -3.52
C VAL A 184 16.46 28.11 -3.08
N LYS A 185 15.36 27.44 -2.77
CA LYS A 185 15.33 26.13 -2.12
C LYS A 185 15.74 25.01 -3.08
N ASN A 186 15.42 25.14 -4.38
CA ASN A 186 15.55 24.07 -5.36
C ASN A 186 16.18 24.51 -6.69
N LYS A 187 16.95 23.64 -7.35
CA LYS A 187 17.56 23.90 -8.69
C LYS A 187 16.56 24.13 -9.84
N LYS A 188 15.26 24.04 -9.57
CA LYS A 188 14.16 24.19 -10.54
C LYS A 188 13.40 25.51 -10.38
N GLU A 189 13.67 26.28 -9.33
CA GLU A 189 13.07 27.59 -9.14
C GLU A 189 13.69 28.62 -10.09
N THR A 190 12.86 29.54 -10.58
CA THR A 190 13.27 30.63 -11.45
C THR A 190 12.77 31.95 -10.87
N LEU A 191 13.37 33.08 -11.28
CA LEU A 191 12.86 34.40 -10.91
C LEU A 191 11.38 34.56 -11.28
N TYR A 192 10.92 33.91 -12.36
CA TYR A 192 9.52 33.87 -12.73
C TYR A 192 8.65 33.18 -11.67
N SER A 193 9.00 31.96 -11.23
CA SER A 193 8.22 31.25 -10.21
C SER A 193 8.20 32.00 -8.87
N ILE A 194 9.32 32.64 -8.51
CA ILE A 194 9.45 33.42 -7.26
C ILE A 194 8.65 34.72 -7.36
N SER A 195 8.71 35.44 -8.48
CA SER A 195 7.92 36.66 -8.72
C SER A 195 6.42 36.41 -8.58
N LYS A 196 5.93 35.28 -9.11
CA LYS A 196 4.53 34.85 -8.98
C LYS A 196 4.14 34.47 -7.56
N GLN A 197 5.05 33.84 -6.82
CA GLN A 197 4.82 33.46 -5.43
C GLN A 197 4.68 34.68 -4.50
N PHE A 198 5.46 35.75 -4.74
CA PHE A 198 5.47 36.94 -3.89
C PHE A 198 4.65 38.11 -4.44
N GLY A 199 4.04 37.96 -5.63
CA GLY A 199 3.21 38.99 -6.25
C GLY A 199 3.98 40.27 -6.63
N VAL A 200 5.28 40.14 -6.93
CA VAL A 200 6.16 41.24 -7.38
C VAL A 200 6.61 40.99 -8.81
N SER A 201 7.08 42.01 -9.53
CA SER A 201 7.63 41.79 -10.86
C SER A 201 9.05 41.22 -10.81
N ILE A 202 9.45 40.52 -11.88
CA ILE A 202 10.82 40.00 -12.02
C ILE A 202 11.84 41.14 -12.01
N ASN A 203 11.52 42.27 -12.65
CA ASN A 203 12.40 43.43 -12.68
C ASN A 203 12.61 44.01 -11.27
N GLU A 204 11.59 44.08 -10.42
CA GLU A 204 11.74 44.54 -9.04
C GLU A 204 12.63 43.59 -8.21
N ILE A 205 12.59 42.28 -8.48
CA ILE A 205 13.50 41.32 -7.85
C ILE A 205 14.93 41.52 -8.36
N ILE A 206 15.13 41.76 -9.65
CA ILE A 206 16.46 41.99 -10.25
C ILE A 206 17.04 43.33 -9.78
N GLU A 207 16.23 44.38 -9.67
CA GLU A 207 16.68 45.69 -9.15
C GLU A 207 17.16 45.58 -7.70
N ALA A 208 16.48 44.76 -6.87
CA ALA A 208 16.91 44.48 -5.50
C ALA A 208 18.09 43.47 -5.42
N ASN A 209 18.33 42.70 -6.49
CA ASN A 209 19.36 41.65 -6.56
C ASN A 209 20.02 41.61 -7.95
N PRO A 210 20.89 42.58 -8.31
CA PRO A 210 21.41 42.69 -9.68
C PRO A 210 22.15 41.44 -10.17
N TYR A 211 22.77 40.69 -9.25
CA TYR A 211 23.48 39.44 -9.55
C TYR A 211 22.55 38.32 -10.07
N ALA A 212 21.24 38.42 -9.87
CA ALA A 212 20.27 37.42 -10.30
C ALA A 212 19.85 37.58 -11.77
N GLN A 213 20.30 38.64 -12.46
CA GLN A 213 19.95 38.94 -13.86
C GLN A 213 20.30 37.79 -14.83
N ASP A 214 21.43 37.11 -14.58
CA ASP A 214 21.90 35.99 -15.41
C ASP A 214 21.36 34.62 -14.94
N GLY A 215 20.42 34.62 -14.00
CA GLY A 215 19.80 33.43 -13.43
C GLY A 215 20.16 33.19 -11.96
N ILE A 216 19.43 32.26 -11.34
CA ILE A 216 19.55 31.93 -9.91
C ILE A 216 19.87 30.46 -9.71
N LYS A 217 20.58 30.13 -8.64
CA LYS A 217 21.01 28.79 -8.25
C LYS A 217 20.43 28.44 -6.89
N LYS A 218 20.30 27.13 -6.63
CA LYS A 218 19.91 26.63 -5.30
C LYS A 218 20.89 27.15 -4.24
N GLY A 219 20.36 27.76 -3.19
CA GLY A 219 21.10 28.38 -2.10
C GLY A 219 21.31 29.88 -2.25
N ASP A 220 20.97 30.47 -3.40
CA ASP A 220 21.06 31.92 -3.58
C ASP A 220 20.04 32.63 -2.68
N ILE A 221 20.42 33.76 -2.08
CA ILE A 221 19.61 34.49 -1.09
C ILE A 221 19.12 35.81 -1.68
N LEU A 222 17.86 35.85 -2.11
CA LEU A 222 17.23 36.99 -2.75
C LEU A 222 16.55 37.92 -1.73
N GLN A 223 16.69 39.23 -1.91
CA GLN A 223 15.89 40.25 -1.23
C GLN A 223 14.66 40.58 -2.06
N ILE A 224 13.47 40.17 -1.63
CA ILE A 224 12.23 40.34 -2.38
C ILE A 224 11.49 41.60 -1.88
N PRO A 225 11.31 42.64 -2.72
CA PRO A 225 10.69 43.90 -2.31
C PRO A 225 9.16 43.82 -2.41
N ILE A 226 8.49 43.39 -1.35
CA ILE A 226 7.04 43.21 -1.31
C ILE A 226 6.31 44.48 -0.82
N ASP A 227 5.11 44.70 -1.36
CA ASP A 227 4.20 45.74 -0.86
C ASP A 227 3.63 45.32 0.51
N GLU A 228 3.69 46.22 1.50
CA GLU A 228 3.24 45.96 2.89
C GLU A 228 1.81 45.41 3.00
N LYS A 229 0.95 45.66 2.00
CA LYS A 229 -0.44 45.22 1.96
C LYS A 229 -0.65 43.83 1.33
N ASN A 230 0.35 43.30 0.63
CA ASN A 230 0.30 42.01 -0.08
C ASN A 230 1.11 40.91 0.61
N ILE A 231 1.46 41.09 1.89
CA ILE A 231 2.01 40.01 2.71
C ILE A 231 0.98 38.89 2.71
N PRO A 232 1.28 37.69 2.16
CA PRO A 232 0.35 36.58 2.22
C PRO A 232 0.02 36.31 3.70
N LYS A 233 -1.26 36.36 4.06
CA LYS A 233 -1.73 35.77 5.32
C LYS A 233 -1.57 34.26 5.20
N THR A 234 -0.37 33.78 5.48
CA THR A 234 -0.13 32.36 5.71
C THR A 234 -0.82 31.98 7.01
N SER A 235 -1.75 31.02 6.94
CA SER A 235 -2.03 30.14 8.08
C SER A 235 -0.71 29.48 8.48
N GLY A 236 -0.07 29.98 9.53
CA GLY A 236 1.27 29.52 9.90
C GLY A 236 1.67 30.10 11.23
N ASN A 237 1.17 29.49 12.30
CA ASN A 237 1.71 29.65 13.64
C ASN A 237 3.15 29.11 13.65
N GLU A 238 4.16 29.86 13.20
CA GLU A 238 5.58 29.46 13.14
C GLU A 238 6.49 30.55 13.75
N LEU A 239 7.39 30.15 14.64
CA LEU A 239 8.32 30.98 15.41
C LEU A 239 9.75 30.75 14.90
N TYR A 240 10.37 31.82 14.46
CA TYR A 240 11.77 31.86 14.02
C TYR A 240 12.59 32.77 14.96
N HIS A 241 13.88 32.49 15.07
CA HIS A 241 14.83 33.30 15.82
C HIS A 241 15.98 33.75 14.92
N LEU A 242 16.31 35.03 14.97
CA LEU A 242 17.44 35.61 14.27
C LEU A 242 18.65 35.66 15.21
N VAL A 243 19.71 34.94 14.84
CA VAL A 243 20.93 34.81 15.63
C VAL A 243 21.66 36.14 15.72
N GLN A 244 21.77 36.64 16.94
CA GLN A 244 22.50 37.84 17.33
C GLN A 244 24.00 37.59 17.49
N PRO A 245 24.83 38.65 17.48
CA PRO A 245 26.26 38.50 17.68
C PRO A 245 26.56 37.79 19.01
N LYS A 246 27.46 36.80 18.97
CA LYS A 246 27.93 36.01 20.13
C LYS A 246 26.90 35.06 20.76
N GLU A 247 25.74 34.84 20.15
CA GLU A 247 24.83 33.78 20.59
C GLU A 247 25.40 32.38 20.30
N THR A 248 24.98 31.41 21.11
CA THR A 248 25.41 30.01 20.98
C THR A 248 24.19 29.11 20.87
N ILE A 249 24.35 27.95 20.22
CA ILE A 249 23.31 26.91 20.14
C ILE A 249 22.75 26.58 21.53
N TYR A 250 23.63 26.49 22.54
CA TYR A 250 23.23 26.25 23.92
C TYR A 250 22.40 27.40 24.51
N GLY A 251 22.83 28.66 24.32
CA GLY A 251 22.12 29.85 24.80
C GLY A 251 20.71 29.95 24.21
N ILE A 252 20.58 29.69 22.90
CA ILE A 252 19.31 29.67 22.18
C ILE A 252 18.42 28.52 22.66
N CYS A 253 18.96 27.31 22.79
CA CYS A 253 18.22 26.16 23.31
C CYS A 253 17.67 26.43 24.71
N LYS A 254 18.47 27.06 25.58
CA LYS A 254 18.06 27.47 26.93
C LYS A 254 17.00 28.56 26.91
N GLN A 255 17.12 29.56 26.03
CA GLN A 255 16.15 30.66 25.89
C GLN A 255 14.77 30.17 25.47
N TYR A 256 14.71 29.18 24.57
CA TYR A 256 13.45 28.65 24.03
C TYR A 256 13.00 27.35 24.68
N ASN A 257 13.73 26.84 25.68
CA ASN A 257 13.48 25.57 26.34
C ASN A 257 13.30 24.40 25.36
N ILE A 258 14.21 24.27 24.39
CA ILE A 258 14.24 23.20 23.38
C ILE A 258 15.57 22.43 23.48
N SER A 259 15.57 21.13 23.15
CA SER A 259 16.82 20.37 23.11
C SER A 259 17.67 20.77 21.90
N LYS A 260 18.98 20.55 22.02
CA LYS A 260 19.95 20.77 20.93
C LYS A 260 19.60 19.91 19.72
N GLU A 261 19.18 18.68 19.95
CA GLU A 261 18.76 17.71 18.94
C GLU A 261 17.50 18.16 18.21
N ASP A 262 16.53 18.75 18.93
CA ASP A 262 15.32 19.30 18.33
C ASP A 262 15.61 20.54 17.49
N LEU A 263 16.49 21.43 17.96
CA LEU A 263 16.93 22.59 17.19
C LEU A 263 17.67 22.15 15.92
N PHE A 264 18.54 21.14 16.01
CA PHE A 264 19.25 20.55 14.88
C PHE A 264 18.35 19.79 13.92
N ARG A 265 17.31 19.12 14.41
CA ARG A 265 16.33 18.44 13.55
C ARG A 265 15.53 19.44 12.73
N ARG A 266 15.17 20.58 13.33
CA ARG A 266 14.45 21.68 12.67
C ARG A 266 15.36 22.50 11.76
N ASN A 267 16.66 22.51 12.04
CA ASN A 267 17.68 23.24 11.30
C ASN A 267 18.89 22.34 10.99
N PRO A 268 18.76 21.31 10.11
CA PRO A 268 19.80 20.30 9.90
C PRO A 268 21.17 20.86 9.51
N ARG A 269 21.21 22.00 8.82
CA ARG A 269 22.45 22.69 8.47
C ARG A 269 23.33 23.05 9.67
N LEU A 270 22.74 23.27 10.86
CA LEU A 270 23.50 23.64 12.06
C LEU A 270 24.43 22.51 12.52
N GLN A 271 24.16 21.26 12.13
CA GLN A 271 25.01 20.10 12.46
C GLN A 271 26.32 20.10 11.67
N THR A 272 26.28 20.61 10.44
CA THR A 272 27.42 20.59 9.51
C THR A 272 28.14 21.94 9.42
N GLU A 273 27.40 23.03 9.55
CA GLU A 273 27.93 24.39 9.31
C GLU A 273 28.03 25.26 10.57
N GLY A 274 27.48 24.78 11.70
CA GLY A 274 27.40 25.55 12.94
C GLY A 274 26.43 26.73 12.85
N LEU A 275 26.39 27.52 13.93
CA LEU A 275 25.54 28.70 14.06
C LEU A 275 26.33 29.94 13.59
N LYS A 276 25.79 30.71 12.64
CA LYS A 276 26.41 31.93 12.11
C LYS A 276 25.60 33.16 12.50
N TYR A 277 26.28 34.28 12.74
CA TYR A 277 25.62 35.56 12.98
C TYR A 277 24.72 35.93 11.79
N GLY A 278 23.50 36.39 12.08
CA GLY A 278 22.50 36.72 11.06
C GLY A 278 21.70 35.51 10.55
N ASP A 279 21.98 34.30 11.06
CA ASP A 279 21.18 33.12 10.75
C ASP A 279 19.75 33.29 11.24
N THR A 280 18.77 32.99 10.39
CA THR A 280 17.40 32.74 10.86
C THR A 280 17.23 31.24 11.06
N ILE A 281 16.86 30.84 12.27
CA ILE A 281 16.66 29.45 12.66
C ILE A 281 15.21 29.23 13.09
N PHE A 282 14.63 28.12 12.69
CA PHE A 282 13.27 27.74 13.04
C PHE A 282 13.20 27.15 14.44
N ILE A 283 12.34 27.71 15.30
CA ILE A 283 12.22 27.34 16.71
C ILE A 283 11.02 26.41 16.96
N ALA A 284 9.79 26.83 16.66
CA ALA A 284 8.57 26.08 16.97
C ALA A 284 7.34 26.58 16.20
N SER A 285 6.21 25.87 16.27
CA SER A 285 4.91 26.39 15.79
C SER A 285 4.05 26.93 16.94
N ALA A 286 3.53 28.15 16.83
CA ALA A 286 2.71 28.86 17.84
C ALA A 286 1.28 28.29 18.00
N GLY A 287 1.16 27.00 18.28
CA GLY A 287 -0.01 26.36 18.90
C GLY A 287 0.37 25.61 20.19
N LYS A 288 1.67 25.62 20.54
CA LYS A 288 2.20 25.19 21.83
C LYS A 288 2.54 26.43 22.64
N THR A 289 1.68 26.76 23.60
CA THR A 289 2.06 27.62 24.71
C THR A 289 3.33 27.05 25.36
N LEU A 290 4.35 27.89 25.54
CA LEU A 290 5.40 27.65 26.53
C LEU A 290 4.74 27.70 27.92
N GLY A 291 4.19 26.57 28.35
CA GLY A 291 3.79 26.35 29.72
C GLY A 291 5.01 25.94 30.52
N ASN A 292 5.31 26.69 31.58
CA ASN A 292 5.94 26.13 32.77
C ASN A 292 5.01 25.03 33.31
N THR A 293 5.22 23.80 32.84
CA THR A 293 4.76 22.60 33.51
C THR A 293 5.97 21.69 33.64
N THR A 294 6.50 21.63 34.86
CA THR A 294 7.13 20.44 35.38
C THR A 294 6.13 19.28 35.30
N ASP A 295 5.94 18.72 34.11
CA ASP A 295 5.19 17.49 33.91
C ASP A 295 6.11 16.50 33.18
N ASP A 296 6.68 15.62 33.98
CA ASP A 296 7.66 14.59 33.70
C ASP A 296 7.09 13.42 32.88
N ASN A 297 6.17 13.70 31.94
CA ASN A 297 5.24 12.69 31.40
C ASN A 297 5.26 12.48 29.89
N THR A 298 6.24 13.00 29.13
CA THR A 298 6.45 12.53 27.74
C THR A 298 7.19 11.19 27.74
N ARG A 299 6.51 10.12 28.14
CA ARG A 299 7.06 8.75 28.05
C ARG A 299 7.38 8.43 26.59
N THR A 300 8.61 7.98 26.34
CA THR A 300 9.00 7.36 25.08
C THR A 300 8.56 5.90 25.08
N TYR A 301 7.76 5.48 24.09
CA TYR A 301 7.35 4.09 23.95
C TYR A 301 8.38 3.30 23.15
N LYS A 302 8.74 2.12 23.64
CA LYS A 302 9.66 1.19 22.96
C LYS A 302 8.87 0.24 22.09
N ILE A 303 9.10 0.29 20.79
CA ILE A 303 8.42 -0.56 19.81
C ILE A 303 9.41 -1.42 19.04
N ALA A 304 9.07 -2.67 18.78
CA ALA A 304 9.91 -3.60 18.04
C ALA A 304 9.22 -4.17 16.80
N TYR A 305 9.92 -4.15 15.67
CA TYR A 305 9.52 -4.83 14.45
C TYR A 305 10.31 -6.13 14.30
N LEU A 306 9.57 -7.24 14.18
CA LEU A 306 10.12 -8.56 13.90
C LEU A 306 9.65 -8.98 12.50
N LEU A 307 10.41 -8.60 11.48
CA LEU A 307 10.05 -8.77 10.07
C LEU A 307 11.15 -9.51 9.29
N PRO A 308 10.80 -10.37 8.33
CA PRO A 308 11.74 -11.20 7.59
C PRO A 308 12.32 -10.44 6.39
N PHE A 309 13.18 -9.45 6.66
CA PHE A 309 13.81 -8.64 5.60
C PHE A 309 14.82 -9.42 4.77
N SER A 310 15.38 -10.52 5.29
CA SER A 310 16.35 -11.38 4.62
C SER A 310 17.48 -10.59 3.94
N ILE A 311 18.07 -9.64 4.66
CA ILE A 311 18.99 -8.60 4.11
C ILE A 311 20.24 -9.22 3.46
N GLY A 312 20.60 -10.45 3.85
CA GLY A 312 21.74 -11.20 3.33
C GLY A 312 21.47 -12.13 2.14
N GLU A 313 20.22 -12.28 1.68
CA GLU A 313 19.92 -13.13 0.51
C GLU A 313 20.29 -12.39 -0.80
N LYS A 314 21.00 -13.07 -1.72
CA LYS A 314 21.52 -12.48 -2.97
C LYS A 314 20.41 -12.03 -3.94
N GLU A 315 19.23 -12.64 -3.86
CA GLU A 315 18.07 -12.27 -4.66
C GLU A 315 16.91 -11.85 -3.76
N ARG A 316 16.38 -10.65 -4.00
CA ARG A 316 15.18 -10.17 -3.30
C ARG A 316 13.94 -10.74 -3.98
N ASN A 317 13.32 -11.75 -3.36
CA ASN A 317 12.00 -12.21 -3.74
C ASN A 317 10.95 -11.09 -3.52
N VAL A 318 9.94 -11.02 -4.38
CA VAL A 318 8.67 -10.26 -4.23
C VAL A 318 8.13 -10.25 -2.79
N ASN A 319 8.21 -11.37 -2.07
CA ASN A 319 7.78 -11.47 -0.68
C ASN A 319 8.58 -10.58 0.28
N ILE A 320 9.89 -10.47 0.08
CA ILE A 320 10.76 -9.60 0.89
C ILE A 320 10.37 -8.15 0.66
N GLU A 321 10.13 -7.76 -0.60
CA GLU A 321 9.69 -6.41 -0.95
C GLU A 321 8.37 -6.03 -0.26
N ARG A 322 7.43 -6.99 -0.07
CA ARG A 322 6.19 -6.73 0.70
C ARG A 322 6.48 -6.35 2.16
N PHE A 323 7.44 -6.99 2.82
CA PHE A 323 7.82 -6.65 4.20
C PHE A 323 8.58 -5.32 4.28
N ILE A 324 9.39 -5.02 3.27
CA ILE A 324 10.04 -3.72 3.14
C ILE A 324 8.98 -2.63 2.96
N ASP A 325 8.00 -2.83 2.07
CA ASP A 325 6.90 -1.89 1.85
C ASP A 325 6.08 -1.68 3.14
N PHE A 326 5.74 -2.76 3.84
CA PHE A 326 5.10 -2.66 5.16
C PHE A 326 5.91 -1.80 6.14
N TYR A 327 7.23 -2.01 6.21
CA TYR A 327 8.08 -1.20 7.08
C TYR A 327 8.17 0.26 6.60
N ARG A 328 8.23 0.53 5.29
CA ARG A 328 8.17 1.89 4.72
C ARG A 328 6.91 2.64 5.16
N GLY A 329 5.75 2.00 5.03
CA GLY A 329 4.49 2.58 5.48
C GLY A 329 4.45 2.82 7.00
N SER A 330 5.01 1.89 7.77
CA SER A 330 5.17 2.03 9.22
C SER A 330 6.00 3.26 9.59
N LEU A 331 7.11 3.52 8.87
CA LEU A 331 7.93 4.72 9.07
C LEU A 331 7.16 6.01 8.78
N ILE A 332 6.30 6.03 7.75
CA ILE A 332 5.44 7.19 7.46
C ILE A 332 4.44 7.41 8.60
N ALA A 333 3.86 6.34 9.16
CA ALA A 333 2.96 6.45 10.32
C ALA A 333 3.68 6.96 11.57
N MET A 334 4.91 6.52 11.82
CA MET A 334 5.71 7.00 12.96
C MET A 334 5.96 8.51 12.90
N GLU A 335 6.15 9.07 11.71
CA GLU A 335 6.27 10.52 11.55
C GLU A 335 4.96 11.23 11.94
N ASP A 336 3.81 10.73 11.48
CA ASP A 336 2.51 11.27 11.90
C ASP A 336 2.26 11.12 13.41
N ILE A 337 2.67 9.99 14.02
CA ILE A 337 2.58 9.76 15.47
C ILE A 337 3.43 10.77 16.23
N LYS A 338 4.66 11.04 15.75
CA LYS A 338 5.57 12.03 16.34
C LYS A 338 4.98 13.44 16.31
N THR A 339 4.29 13.82 15.24
CA THR A 339 3.57 15.11 15.20
C THR A 339 2.44 15.20 16.22
N SER A 340 1.91 14.06 16.68
CA SER A 340 0.87 13.97 17.71
C SER A 340 1.42 14.02 19.15
N GLY A 341 2.73 14.26 19.33
CA GLY A 341 3.37 14.39 20.65
C GLY A 341 3.81 13.08 21.30
N VAL A 342 3.72 11.96 20.58
CA VAL A 342 4.17 10.64 21.06
C VAL A 342 5.61 10.39 20.61
N SER A 343 6.49 10.09 21.56
CA SER A 343 7.89 9.71 21.29
C SER A 343 8.02 8.18 21.17
N LEU A 344 8.74 7.71 20.15
CA LEU A 344 8.96 6.30 19.88
C LEU A 344 10.46 5.98 19.85
N GLU A 345 10.86 4.92 20.52
CA GLU A 345 12.16 4.26 20.37
C GLU A 345 11.95 2.96 19.60
N VAL A 346 12.55 2.87 18.41
CA VAL A 346 12.23 1.81 17.44
C VAL A 346 13.37 0.81 17.34
N TYR A 347 13.04 -0.46 17.60
CA TYR A 347 13.91 -1.60 17.43
C TYR A 347 13.47 -2.38 16.20
N THR A 348 14.39 -2.71 15.29
CA THR A 348 14.04 -3.42 14.06
C THR A 348 14.96 -4.61 13.88
N PHE A 349 14.38 -5.80 13.78
CA PHE A 349 15.12 -7.05 13.66
C PHE A 349 14.70 -7.81 12.40
N ASP A 350 15.71 -8.25 11.63
CA ASP A 350 15.52 -9.19 10.54
C ASP A 350 15.35 -10.61 11.10
N THR A 351 14.11 -11.09 11.12
CA THR A 351 13.79 -12.44 11.60
C THR A 351 14.19 -13.53 10.63
N GLN A 352 14.47 -13.16 9.37
CA GLN A 352 14.54 -14.10 8.25
C GLN A 352 13.29 -14.99 8.21
N LEU A 353 13.33 -16.01 7.36
CA LEU A 353 12.15 -16.83 7.08
C LEU A 353 11.98 -17.98 8.09
N GLY A 354 13.06 -18.41 8.76
CA GLY A 354 13.05 -19.54 9.69
C GLY A 354 12.86 -19.15 11.15
N THR A 355 12.84 -20.15 12.04
CA THR A 355 12.63 -19.95 13.48
C THR A 355 13.92 -19.67 14.26
N SER A 356 15.07 -20.18 13.79
CA SER A 356 16.36 -20.07 14.51
C SER A 356 16.76 -18.62 14.79
N LYS A 357 16.60 -17.74 13.79
CA LYS A 357 16.96 -16.32 13.94
C LYS A 357 16.01 -15.58 14.87
N THR A 358 14.71 -15.87 14.80
CA THR A 358 13.71 -15.36 15.75
C THR A 358 14.03 -15.80 17.18
N GLN A 359 14.42 -17.07 17.36
CA GLN A 359 14.87 -17.64 18.63
C GLN A 359 16.08 -16.88 19.20
N GLU A 360 17.09 -16.58 18.37
CA GLU A 360 18.26 -15.77 18.73
C GLU A 360 17.83 -14.38 19.19
N ILE A 361 17.00 -13.69 18.38
CA ILE A 361 16.53 -12.33 18.67
C ILE A 361 15.82 -12.27 20.03
N VAL A 362 14.85 -13.15 20.25
CA VAL A 362 14.03 -13.18 21.46
C VAL A 362 14.85 -13.54 22.71
N LYS A 363 15.85 -14.41 22.58
CA LYS A 363 16.67 -14.85 23.72
C LYS A 363 17.71 -13.82 24.15
N SER A 364 18.35 -13.12 23.21
CA SER A 364 19.56 -12.33 23.52
C SER A 364 19.55 -10.88 23.05
N LYS A 365 18.65 -10.48 22.14
CA LYS A 365 18.70 -9.15 21.51
C LYS A 365 17.50 -8.26 21.83
N LEU A 366 16.33 -8.86 22.02
CA LEU A 366 15.09 -8.13 22.22
C LEU A 366 14.98 -7.65 23.68
N PRO A 367 14.91 -6.33 23.94
CA PRO A 367 14.74 -5.81 25.29
C PRO A 367 13.44 -6.29 25.95
N LYS A 368 13.50 -6.58 27.25
CA LYS A 368 12.34 -7.08 28.02
C LYS A 368 11.32 -5.99 28.34
N ASP A 369 11.74 -4.73 28.32
CA ASP A 369 10.92 -3.57 28.64
C ASP A 369 10.23 -2.95 27.42
N ILE A 370 10.23 -3.62 26.26
CA ILE A 370 9.45 -3.22 25.09
C ILE A 370 7.96 -3.10 25.45
N ASP A 371 7.31 -2.08 24.91
CA ASP A 371 5.87 -1.84 25.09
C ASP A 371 5.04 -2.57 24.03
N LEU A 372 5.51 -2.57 22.77
CA LEU A 372 4.80 -3.12 21.61
C LEU A 372 5.73 -3.90 20.68
N ILE A 373 5.35 -5.10 20.29
CA ILE A 373 5.97 -5.88 19.20
C ILE A 373 5.00 -5.93 18.03
N ILE A 374 5.44 -5.55 16.84
CA ILE A 374 4.75 -5.79 15.57
C ILE A 374 5.48 -6.93 14.85
N GLY A 375 4.85 -8.11 14.84
CA GLY A 375 5.39 -9.35 14.32
C GLY A 375 5.20 -10.55 15.28
N PRO A 376 5.67 -11.74 14.90
CA PRO A 376 6.43 -12.04 13.68
C PRO A 376 5.51 -12.20 12.46
N ALA A 377 6.11 -12.46 11.29
CA ALA A 377 5.34 -12.60 10.05
C ALA A 377 4.76 -13.99 9.81
N TYR A 378 5.47 -15.05 10.26
CA TYR A 378 5.10 -16.43 9.97
C TYR A 378 4.56 -17.19 11.19
N PRO A 379 3.59 -18.11 11.00
CA PRO A 379 2.97 -18.83 12.12
C PRO A 379 3.96 -19.62 12.98
N GLU A 380 4.95 -20.30 12.40
CA GLU A 380 5.94 -21.09 13.15
C GLU A 380 6.87 -20.26 14.05
N GLN A 381 6.92 -18.94 13.84
CA GLN A 381 7.68 -18.01 14.67
C GLN A 381 6.86 -17.52 15.89
N ILE A 382 5.52 -17.66 15.86
CA ILE A 382 4.64 -17.05 16.85
C ILE A 382 4.90 -17.57 18.25
N THR A 383 4.99 -18.89 18.44
CA THR A 383 5.12 -19.51 19.77
C THR A 383 6.22 -18.87 20.60
N GLN A 384 7.36 -18.57 19.98
CA GLN A 384 8.54 -18.02 20.65
C GLN A 384 8.36 -16.55 21.01
N VAL A 385 7.82 -15.76 20.08
CA VAL A 385 7.56 -14.33 20.29
C VAL A 385 6.43 -14.13 21.30
N ALA A 386 5.34 -14.89 21.18
CA ALA A 386 4.20 -14.85 22.08
C ALA A 386 4.60 -15.26 23.51
N SER A 387 5.41 -16.31 23.66
CA SER A 387 5.93 -16.73 24.98
C SER A 387 6.75 -15.62 25.65
N PHE A 388 7.63 -14.96 24.89
CA PHE A 388 8.41 -13.83 25.39
C PHE A 388 7.53 -12.63 25.72
N ALA A 389 6.62 -12.26 24.82
CA ALA A 389 5.76 -11.11 24.99
C ALA A 389 4.82 -11.28 26.19
N LYS A 390 4.21 -12.46 26.35
CA LYS A 390 3.41 -12.84 27.52
C LYS A 390 4.21 -12.74 28.82
N LYS A 391 5.42 -13.30 28.85
CA LYS A 391 6.29 -13.30 30.05
C LYS A 391 6.66 -11.88 30.50
N ASN A 392 6.79 -10.94 29.57
CA ASN A 392 7.25 -9.58 29.84
C ASN A 392 6.13 -8.53 29.75
N ASN A 393 4.85 -8.97 29.72
CA ASN A 393 3.68 -8.08 29.63
C ASN A 393 3.76 -7.09 28.45
N ILE A 394 4.02 -7.61 27.25
CA ILE A 394 4.22 -6.84 26.02
C ILE A 394 2.99 -6.99 25.12
N VAL A 395 2.53 -5.88 24.54
CA VAL A 395 1.52 -5.91 23.48
C VAL A 395 2.13 -6.50 22.22
N GLN A 396 1.53 -7.56 21.67
CA GLN A 396 1.97 -8.15 20.40
C GLN A 396 0.89 -7.96 19.35
N VAL A 397 1.28 -7.43 18.20
CA VAL A 397 0.44 -7.37 17.00
C VAL A 397 0.98 -8.35 15.98
N VAL A 398 0.14 -9.27 15.51
CA VAL A 398 0.44 -10.26 14.47
C VAL A 398 -0.20 -9.80 13.16
N PRO A 399 0.59 -9.21 12.23
CA PRO A 399 0.04 -8.44 11.12
C PRO A 399 -0.36 -9.25 9.88
N PHE A 400 0.13 -10.48 9.68
CA PHE A 400 -0.01 -11.17 8.38
C PHE A 400 -0.71 -12.53 8.46
N THR A 401 -0.29 -13.42 9.36
CA THR A 401 -0.81 -14.78 9.42
C THR A 401 -2.22 -14.84 10.00
N SER A 402 -3.07 -15.67 9.39
CA SER A 402 -4.41 -16.01 9.89
C SER A 402 -4.41 -17.14 10.91
N HIS A 403 -3.28 -17.80 11.10
CA HIS A 403 -3.17 -18.98 11.96
C HIS A 403 -2.29 -18.67 13.17
N ILE A 404 -2.90 -18.85 14.36
CA ILE A 404 -2.26 -18.78 15.67
C ILE A 404 -2.84 -19.92 16.50
N SER A 405 -1.96 -20.79 17.00
CA SER A 405 -2.33 -21.90 17.88
C SER A 405 -3.00 -21.39 19.15
N ASN A 406 -4.01 -22.12 19.64
CA ASN A 406 -4.74 -21.72 20.85
C ASN A 406 -3.84 -21.62 22.09
N SER A 407 -2.79 -22.43 22.18
CA SER A 407 -1.77 -22.37 23.25
C SER A 407 -0.98 -21.06 23.27
N ASP A 408 -0.84 -20.42 22.10
CA ASP A 408 0.01 -19.25 21.89
C ASP A 408 -0.76 -17.93 22.09
N ARG A 409 -2.09 -18.03 22.23
CA ARG A 409 -2.98 -16.88 22.46
C ARG A 409 -2.87 -16.37 23.89
N TYR A 410 -2.67 -15.06 24.05
CA TYR A 410 -2.59 -14.41 25.35
C TYR A 410 -3.13 -12.97 25.32
N ALA A 411 -3.40 -12.42 26.52
CA ALA A 411 -4.32 -11.30 26.71
C ALA A 411 -3.94 -9.99 26.01
N GLN A 412 -2.68 -9.78 25.62
CA GLN A 412 -2.26 -8.58 24.88
C GLN A 412 -1.81 -8.90 23.45
N GLN A 413 -2.27 -10.02 22.88
CA GLN A 413 -2.02 -10.40 21.49
C GLN A 413 -3.19 -9.97 20.60
N TYR A 414 -2.87 -9.29 19.50
CA TYR A 414 -3.81 -8.76 18.52
C TYR A 414 -3.48 -9.31 17.13
N GLN A 415 -4.38 -10.11 16.58
CA GLN A 415 -4.25 -10.72 15.27
C GLN A 415 -5.01 -9.89 14.23
N PHE A 416 -4.33 -9.35 13.22
CA PHE A 416 -4.97 -8.52 12.19
C PHE A 416 -5.73 -9.35 11.15
N ASN A 417 -5.17 -10.46 10.70
CA ASN A 417 -5.75 -11.23 9.60
C ASN A 417 -6.60 -12.38 10.17
N PRO A 418 -7.94 -12.37 10.04
CA PRO A 418 -8.79 -13.50 10.44
C PRO A 418 -8.68 -14.69 9.49
N VAL A 419 -9.02 -15.88 9.99
CA VAL A 419 -9.32 -17.03 9.12
C VAL A 419 -10.59 -16.70 8.32
N PRO A 420 -10.69 -17.02 7.02
CA PRO A 420 -11.85 -16.65 6.19
C PRO A 420 -13.20 -16.99 6.83
N ASN A 421 -13.35 -18.22 7.37
CA ASN A 421 -14.57 -18.66 8.02
C ASN A 421 -14.99 -17.81 9.24
N ASP A 422 -14.06 -17.20 9.98
CA ASP A 422 -14.43 -16.32 11.10
C ASP A 422 -14.95 -14.98 10.60
N LEU A 423 -14.32 -14.41 9.56
CA LEU A 423 -14.79 -13.20 8.90
C LEU A 423 -16.18 -13.40 8.27
N ASP A 424 -16.37 -14.52 7.57
CA ASP A 424 -17.61 -14.87 6.89
C ASP A 424 -18.79 -14.97 7.86
N LYS A 425 -18.58 -15.47 9.10
CA LYS A 425 -19.64 -15.50 10.12
C LYS A 425 -20.14 -14.10 10.48
N ILE A 426 -19.23 -13.15 10.64
CA ILE A 426 -19.55 -11.77 11.02
C ILE A 426 -20.31 -11.08 9.89
N VAL A 427 -19.82 -11.24 8.66
CA VAL A 427 -20.47 -10.67 7.47
C VAL A 427 -21.82 -11.33 7.22
N ALA A 428 -21.94 -12.65 7.41
CA ALA A 428 -23.20 -13.36 7.29
C ALA A 428 -24.22 -12.85 8.30
N ALA A 429 -23.81 -12.57 9.54
CA ALA A 429 -24.69 -11.97 10.55
C ALA A 429 -25.16 -10.56 10.14
N ASN A 430 -24.28 -9.73 9.59
CA ASN A 430 -24.65 -8.40 9.07
C ASN A 430 -25.67 -8.50 7.92
N ILE A 431 -25.40 -9.35 6.93
CA ILE A 431 -26.28 -9.58 5.77
C ILE A 431 -27.62 -10.15 6.22
N PHE A 432 -27.60 -11.16 7.11
CA PHE A 432 -28.82 -11.75 7.67
C PHE A 432 -29.68 -10.70 8.34
N ASN A 433 -29.13 -9.89 9.25
CA ASN A 433 -29.90 -8.87 9.96
C ASN A 433 -30.53 -7.85 9.02
N LYS A 434 -29.87 -7.53 7.90
CA LYS A 434 -30.36 -6.56 6.91
C LYS A 434 -31.40 -7.14 5.95
N PHE A 435 -31.29 -8.42 5.60
CA PHE A 435 -32.07 -9.02 4.51
C PHE A 435 -32.92 -10.23 4.91
N LYS A 436 -33.01 -10.57 6.20
CA LYS A 436 -33.86 -11.67 6.73
C LYS A 436 -35.33 -11.57 6.30
N ASP A 437 -35.80 -10.35 6.08
CA ASP A 437 -37.16 -10.06 5.68
C ASP A 437 -37.34 -10.05 4.16
N ASN A 438 -36.35 -10.44 3.34
CA ASN A 438 -36.47 -10.56 1.88
C ASN A 438 -36.99 -11.96 1.46
N ASN A 439 -37.22 -12.19 0.16
CA ASN A 439 -37.24 -13.55 -0.38
C ASN A 439 -35.79 -14.00 -0.60
N ILE A 440 -35.35 -15.05 0.08
CA ILE A 440 -33.95 -15.47 0.05
C ILE A 440 -33.79 -16.70 -0.83
N TYR A 441 -32.88 -16.61 -1.80
CA TYR A 441 -32.52 -17.67 -2.73
C TYR A 441 -31.05 -17.99 -2.57
N MET A 442 -30.73 -19.24 -2.24
CA MET A 442 -29.38 -19.79 -2.23
C MET A 442 -29.12 -20.39 -3.60
N VAL A 443 -28.16 -19.85 -4.35
CA VAL A 443 -27.91 -20.20 -5.75
C VAL A 443 -26.69 -21.11 -5.86
N TYR A 444 -26.88 -22.26 -6.50
CA TYR A 444 -25.91 -23.34 -6.67
C TYR A 444 -25.63 -23.56 -8.16
N PHE A 445 -24.37 -23.87 -8.47
CA PHE A 445 -23.90 -24.26 -9.80
C PHE A 445 -23.39 -25.71 -9.76
N SER A 446 -23.43 -26.40 -10.89
CA SER A 446 -23.38 -27.88 -11.05
C SER A 446 -22.05 -28.53 -10.66
N ASN A 447 -20.99 -27.73 -10.52
CA ASN A 447 -19.63 -28.26 -10.38
C ASN A 447 -19.11 -28.34 -8.93
N GLU A 448 -19.93 -28.06 -7.92
CA GLU A 448 -19.41 -27.76 -6.57
C GLU A 448 -19.79 -28.74 -5.44
N GLU A 449 -20.30 -29.95 -5.72
CA GLU A 449 -20.54 -30.91 -4.62
C GLU A 449 -19.23 -31.44 -3.99
N ASN A 450 -18.07 -31.29 -4.66
CA ASN A 450 -16.79 -31.89 -4.23
C ASN A 450 -15.60 -30.93 -4.08
N GLU A 451 -15.71 -29.63 -4.38
CA GLU A 451 -14.62 -28.67 -4.17
C GLU A 451 -14.81 -27.89 -2.86
N GLN A 452 -13.75 -27.86 -2.03
CA GLN A 452 -13.74 -27.05 -0.81
C GLN A 452 -13.69 -25.57 -1.19
N SER A 453 -14.85 -24.90 -1.18
CA SER A 453 -14.96 -23.47 -1.50
C SER A 453 -14.17 -22.61 -0.51
N PHE A 454 -13.43 -21.63 -1.04
CA PHE A 454 -12.69 -20.62 -0.28
C PHE A 454 -13.60 -19.52 0.29
N TYR A 455 -14.82 -19.43 -0.24
CA TYR A 455 -15.84 -18.46 0.10
C TYR A 455 -16.98 -19.13 0.84
N THR A 456 -16.95 -19.06 2.18
CA THR A 456 -17.87 -19.82 3.03
C THR A 456 -19.06 -19.00 3.52
N LEU A 457 -19.19 -17.74 3.06
CA LEU A 457 -20.28 -16.85 3.41
C LEU A 457 -21.67 -17.46 3.17
N PRO A 458 -21.96 -18.09 2.01
CA PRO A 458 -23.26 -18.70 1.76
C PRO A 458 -23.60 -19.79 2.78
N GLU A 459 -22.64 -20.62 3.17
CA GLU A 459 -22.80 -21.67 4.17
C GLU A 459 -23.05 -21.10 5.56
N GLN A 460 -22.33 -20.03 5.95
CA GLN A 460 -22.58 -19.34 7.22
C GLN A 460 -23.98 -18.71 7.25
N LEU A 461 -24.40 -18.08 6.15
CA LEU A 461 -25.72 -17.48 6.04
C LEU A 461 -26.83 -18.54 6.09
N GLU A 462 -26.64 -19.67 5.40
CA GLU A 462 -27.58 -20.79 5.44
C GLU A 462 -27.70 -21.38 6.86
N ARG A 463 -26.57 -21.55 7.57
CA ARG A 463 -26.57 -21.98 8.98
C ARG A 463 -27.35 -21.01 9.87
N LEU A 464 -27.13 -19.71 9.71
CA LEU A 464 -27.87 -18.67 10.45
C LEU A 464 -29.37 -18.75 10.16
N MET A 465 -29.78 -18.83 8.88
CA MET A 465 -31.19 -18.95 8.49
C MET A 465 -31.85 -20.19 9.10
N LYS A 466 -31.19 -21.36 9.03
CA LYS A 466 -31.66 -22.59 9.69
C LYS A 466 -31.83 -22.40 11.19
N SER A 467 -30.84 -21.83 11.87
CA SER A 467 -30.87 -21.61 13.32
C SER A 467 -31.95 -20.63 13.79
N LYS A 468 -32.37 -19.71 12.91
CA LYS A 468 -33.41 -18.70 13.18
C LYS A 468 -34.75 -19.00 12.51
N SER A 469 -34.91 -20.18 11.91
CA SER A 469 -36.11 -20.61 11.20
C SER A 469 -36.57 -19.64 10.09
N VAL A 470 -35.62 -18.95 9.44
CA VAL A 470 -35.90 -18.08 8.29
C VAL A 470 -36.01 -18.94 7.03
N ARG A 471 -37.10 -18.78 6.29
CA ARG A 471 -37.34 -19.52 5.05
C ARG A 471 -36.43 -19.00 3.93
N TYR A 472 -35.87 -19.93 3.16
CA TYR A 472 -35.10 -19.67 1.96
C TYR A 472 -35.35 -20.79 0.94
N VAL A 473 -35.03 -20.52 -0.33
CA VAL A 473 -35.18 -21.47 -1.44
C VAL A 473 -33.80 -21.80 -1.99
N ARG A 474 -33.50 -23.09 -2.21
CA ARG A 474 -32.29 -23.50 -2.95
C ARG A 474 -32.61 -23.54 -4.44
N LEU A 475 -31.76 -22.91 -5.25
CA LEU A 475 -31.86 -22.88 -6.71
C LEU A 475 -30.61 -23.52 -7.31
N ASN A 476 -30.77 -24.62 -8.03
CA ASN A 476 -29.72 -25.15 -8.89
C ASN A 476 -29.92 -24.59 -10.29
N ILE A 477 -28.95 -23.85 -10.81
CA ILE A 477 -29.09 -23.13 -12.09
C ILE A 477 -29.19 -24.08 -13.29
N ASN A 478 -28.69 -25.30 -13.17
CA ASN A 478 -28.75 -26.29 -14.26
C ASN A 478 -30.13 -26.93 -14.40
N ASP A 479 -30.91 -26.93 -13.33
CA ASP A 479 -32.20 -27.63 -13.26
C ASP A 479 -33.39 -26.65 -13.36
N ILE A 480 -33.12 -25.36 -13.59
CA ILE A 480 -34.15 -24.31 -13.56
C ILE A 480 -34.44 -23.76 -14.95
N SER A 481 -35.71 -23.65 -15.30
CA SER A 481 -36.14 -23.00 -16.54
C SER A 481 -36.10 -21.48 -16.41
N LYS A 482 -35.94 -20.79 -17.56
CA LYS A 482 -35.98 -19.33 -17.64
C LYS A 482 -37.29 -18.75 -17.10
N ASP A 483 -38.42 -19.40 -17.39
CA ASP A 483 -39.75 -18.97 -16.90
C ASP A 483 -39.84 -18.98 -15.37
N LYS A 484 -39.21 -19.97 -14.72
CA LYS A 484 -39.20 -20.07 -13.26
C LYS A 484 -38.34 -18.96 -12.63
N ILE A 485 -37.22 -18.59 -13.23
CA ILE A 485 -36.41 -17.44 -12.79
C ILE A 485 -37.16 -16.10 -13.02
N ALA A 486 -37.81 -15.93 -14.17
CA ALA A 486 -38.62 -14.74 -14.45
C ALA A 486 -39.76 -14.56 -13.43
N SER A 487 -40.38 -15.66 -12.97
CA SER A 487 -41.42 -15.60 -11.93
C SER A 487 -40.89 -15.09 -10.58
N ILE A 488 -39.63 -15.37 -10.23
CA ILE A 488 -38.98 -14.89 -9.00
C ILE A 488 -38.80 -13.36 -9.06
N ALA A 489 -38.44 -12.85 -10.23
CA ALA A 489 -38.23 -11.42 -10.48
C ALA A 489 -39.51 -10.57 -10.35
N ASN A 490 -40.68 -11.16 -10.59
CA ASN A 490 -41.98 -10.48 -10.62
C ASN A 490 -42.72 -10.42 -9.27
N ASN A 491 -42.09 -10.84 -8.17
CA ASN A 491 -42.69 -10.76 -6.84
C ASN A 491 -42.63 -9.31 -6.28
N ASN A 492 -43.68 -8.88 -5.57
CA ASN A 492 -43.77 -7.56 -4.91
C ASN A 492 -42.76 -7.38 -3.76
N LYS A 493 -42.14 -8.47 -3.29
CA LYS A 493 -41.15 -8.47 -2.22
C LYS A 493 -39.73 -8.50 -2.79
N HIS A 494 -38.81 -7.77 -2.16
CA HIS A 494 -37.41 -7.73 -2.60
C HIS A 494 -36.75 -9.11 -2.49
N ASN A 495 -35.99 -9.50 -3.52
CA ASN A 495 -35.28 -10.78 -3.57
C ASN A 495 -33.81 -10.60 -3.19
N LEU A 496 -33.27 -11.53 -2.41
CA LEU A 496 -31.86 -11.67 -2.08
C LEU A 496 -31.36 -12.97 -2.73
N MET A 497 -30.39 -12.86 -3.63
CA MET A 497 -29.75 -14.01 -4.26
C MET A 497 -28.35 -14.16 -3.70
N VAL A 498 -28.15 -15.21 -2.93
CA VAL A 498 -26.88 -15.54 -2.30
C VAL A 498 -26.17 -16.52 -3.22
N ILE A 499 -25.16 -16.01 -3.91
CA ILE A 499 -24.45 -16.72 -4.96
C ILE A 499 -23.34 -17.54 -4.29
N ARG A 500 -23.34 -18.86 -4.47
CA ARG A 500 -22.17 -19.67 -4.10
C ARG A 500 -20.99 -19.36 -5.01
N GLN A 501 -19.82 -19.89 -4.66
CA GLN A 501 -18.65 -19.73 -5.51
C GLN A 501 -19.00 -20.14 -6.94
N CYS A 502 -18.56 -19.33 -7.90
CA CYS A 502 -18.87 -19.54 -9.31
C CYS A 502 -17.86 -18.83 -10.18
N GLN A 503 -17.73 -19.29 -11.42
CA GLN A 503 -16.99 -18.56 -12.43
C GLN A 503 -17.85 -17.45 -13.01
N THR A 504 -17.20 -16.44 -13.61
CA THR A 504 -17.91 -15.33 -14.27
C THR A 504 -18.86 -15.81 -15.37
N SER A 505 -18.52 -16.90 -16.08
CA SER A 505 -19.38 -17.53 -17.08
C SER A 505 -20.69 -18.03 -16.48
N ASP A 506 -20.61 -18.76 -15.36
CA ASP A 506 -21.78 -19.34 -14.70
C ASP A 506 -22.69 -18.22 -14.16
N PHE A 507 -22.08 -17.16 -13.62
CA PHE A 507 -22.81 -15.97 -13.21
C PHE A 507 -23.48 -15.26 -14.39
N GLN A 508 -22.82 -15.18 -15.55
CA GLN A 508 -23.40 -14.60 -16.75
C GLN A 508 -24.60 -15.40 -17.24
N GLU A 509 -24.52 -16.73 -17.25
CA GLU A 509 -25.65 -17.60 -17.60
C GLU A 509 -26.86 -17.33 -16.69
N LEU A 510 -26.65 -17.19 -15.38
CA LEU A 510 -27.70 -16.80 -14.43
C LEU A 510 -28.31 -15.44 -14.79
N ILE A 511 -27.47 -14.45 -15.13
CA ILE A 511 -27.93 -13.10 -15.48
C ILE A 511 -28.78 -13.11 -16.74
N ASP A 512 -28.42 -13.90 -17.75
CA ASP A 512 -29.14 -14.02 -19.03
C ASP A 512 -30.55 -14.63 -18.89
N MET A 513 -30.83 -15.25 -17.73
CA MET A 513 -32.18 -15.72 -17.38
C MET A 513 -33.10 -14.59 -16.91
N PHE A 514 -32.57 -13.44 -16.48
CA PHE A 514 -33.37 -12.30 -16.03
C PHE A 514 -33.64 -11.29 -17.15
N ASP A 515 -34.81 -10.66 -17.11
CA ASP A 515 -35.07 -9.48 -17.91
C ASP A 515 -34.20 -8.30 -17.45
N ASN A 516 -33.71 -7.50 -18.40
CA ASN A 516 -32.88 -6.32 -18.17
C ASN A 516 -33.56 -5.24 -17.29
N ASN A 517 -34.88 -5.28 -17.18
CA ASN A 517 -35.68 -4.34 -16.38
C ASN A 517 -35.94 -4.83 -14.95
N THR A 518 -35.47 -6.03 -14.58
CA THR A 518 -35.62 -6.56 -13.23
C THR A 518 -34.80 -5.74 -12.24
N ARG A 519 -35.45 -5.08 -11.27
CA ARG A 519 -34.83 -4.16 -10.30
C ARG A 519 -34.87 -4.63 -8.84
N ASN A 520 -35.70 -5.61 -8.50
CA ASN A 520 -35.94 -6.06 -7.11
C ASN A 520 -35.02 -7.23 -6.69
N ILE A 521 -33.74 -7.19 -7.07
CA ILE A 521 -32.78 -8.25 -6.76
C ILE A 521 -31.49 -7.65 -6.22
N THR A 522 -31.06 -8.15 -5.06
CA THR A 522 -29.72 -7.94 -4.52
C THR A 522 -28.94 -9.24 -4.60
N PHE A 523 -27.79 -9.22 -5.26
CA PHE A 523 -26.85 -10.34 -5.31
C PHE A 523 -25.83 -10.21 -4.19
N VAL A 524 -25.64 -11.26 -3.39
CA VAL A 524 -24.53 -11.39 -2.45
C VAL A 524 -23.49 -12.28 -3.11
N THR A 525 -22.28 -11.75 -3.33
CA THR A 525 -21.27 -12.41 -4.16
C THR A 525 -19.86 -12.27 -3.59
N GLU A 526 -18.96 -13.10 -4.10
CA GLU A 526 -17.51 -12.88 -4.00
C GLU A 526 -17.09 -11.57 -4.69
N HIS A 527 -15.89 -11.10 -4.35
CA HIS A 527 -15.39 -9.81 -4.83
C HIS A 527 -15.09 -9.80 -6.33
N ASN A 528 -14.69 -10.93 -6.91
CA ASN A 528 -14.47 -11.09 -8.36
C ASN A 528 -15.75 -10.85 -9.18
N ILE A 529 -16.89 -11.41 -8.74
CA ILE A 529 -18.19 -11.21 -9.38
C ILE A 529 -18.66 -9.78 -9.15
N PHE A 530 -18.40 -9.20 -7.98
CA PHE A 530 -18.67 -7.79 -7.72
C PHE A 530 -17.89 -6.86 -8.67
N ASP A 531 -16.60 -7.12 -8.88
CA ASP A 531 -15.74 -6.38 -9.80
C ASP A 531 -16.19 -6.53 -11.26
N TYR A 532 -16.67 -7.72 -11.64
CA TYR A 532 -17.30 -7.95 -12.94
C TYR A 532 -18.56 -7.10 -13.09
N ALA A 533 -19.46 -7.17 -12.10
CA ALA A 533 -20.72 -6.42 -12.10
C ALA A 533 -20.52 -4.91 -12.15
N GLN A 534 -19.47 -4.39 -11.50
CA GLN A 534 -19.13 -2.97 -11.55
C GLN A 534 -18.75 -2.51 -12.96
N LYS A 535 -18.14 -3.38 -13.76
CA LYS A 535 -17.65 -3.07 -15.12
C LYS A 535 -18.73 -3.26 -16.19
N ASP A 536 -19.65 -4.19 -15.98
CA ASP A 536 -20.71 -4.47 -16.94
C ASP A 536 -21.89 -3.49 -16.81
N LYS A 537 -22.08 -2.66 -17.83
CA LYS A 537 -23.17 -1.69 -17.90
C LYS A 537 -24.55 -2.32 -18.00
N SER A 538 -24.66 -3.58 -18.44
CA SER A 538 -25.92 -4.32 -18.53
C SER A 538 -26.51 -4.56 -17.12
N LEU A 539 -25.65 -4.64 -16.11
CA LEU A 539 -26.01 -4.96 -14.73
C LEU A 539 -26.41 -3.75 -13.88
N LYS A 540 -26.44 -2.54 -14.47
CA LYS A 540 -26.67 -1.28 -13.74
C LYS A 540 -27.95 -1.23 -12.90
N ASN A 541 -28.98 -1.98 -13.28
CA ASN A 541 -30.28 -2.01 -12.60
C ASN A 541 -30.38 -3.06 -11.49
N LYS A 542 -29.30 -3.80 -11.23
CA LYS A 542 -29.24 -4.85 -10.22
C LYS A 542 -28.33 -4.40 -9.07
N ASP A 543 -28.70 -4.76 -7.84
CA ASP A 543 -27.93 -4.40 -6.65
C ASP A 543 -26.95 -5.54 -6.31
N PHE A 544 -25.74 -5.20 -5.86
CA PHE A 544 -24.74 -6.19 -5.43
C PHE A 544 -24.20 -5.85 -4.05
N VAL A 545 -23.86 -6.89 -3.29
CA VAL A 545 -23.21 -6.81 -1.99
C VAL A 545 -22.02 -7.77 -1.97
N SER A 546 -20.86 -7.26 -1.60
CA SER A 546 -19.65 -8.04 -1.35
C SER A 546 -18.91 -7.48 -0.14
N TYR A 547 -17.80 -8.08 0.26
CA TYR A 547 -16.97 -7.60 1.36
C TYR A 547 -15.49 -7.82 1.11
N SER A 548 -14.66 -7.05 1.82
CA SER A 548 -13.21 -7.20 1.80
C SER A 548 -12.62 -6.65 3.10
N LEU A 549 -11.49 -7.22 3.55
CA LEU A 549 -10.70 -6.64 4.64
C LEU A 549 -10.03 -5.30 4.27
N PHE A 550 -9.93 -5.00 2.98
CA PHE A 550 -9.19 -3.87 2.45
C PHE A 550 -10.02 -3.04 1.49
N ASN A 551 -9.87 -1.72 1.60
CA ASN A 551 -10.38 -0.73 0.67
C ASN A 551 -9.26 0.21 0.23
N THR A 552 -8.59 -0.11 -0.88
CA THR A 552 -7.35 0.57 -1.27
C THR A 552 -7.59 1.96 -1.85
N ALA A 553 -7.71 2.96 -0.97
CA ALA A 553 -7.93 4.36 -1.34
C ALA A 553 -6.97 5.28 -0.55
N PRO A 554 -5.64 5.24 -0.82
CA PRO A 554 -4.70 6.10 -0.13
C PRO A 554 -5.00 7.58 -0.38
N THR A 555 -4.94 8.37 0.68
CA THR A 555 -5.13 9.82 0.61
C THR A 555 -3.98 10.50 -0.13
N ASN A 556 -4.25 11.65 -0.75
CA ASN A 556 -3.21 12.48 -1.34
C ASN A 556 -2.14 12.87 -0.30
N LYS A 557 -2.54 13.12 0.96
CA LYS A 557 -1.62 13.39 2.07
C LYS A 557 -0.65 12.23 2.26
N TYR A 558 -1.15 11.01 2.37
CA TYR A 558 -0.30 9.82 2.51
C TYR A 558 0.66 9.68 1.33
N ILE A 559 0.16 9.81 0.09
CA ILE A 559 0.99 9.68 -1.11
C ILE A 559 2.10 10.75 -1.14
N SER A 560 1.78 11.99 -0.79
CA SER A 560 2.78 13.06 -0.67
C SER A 560 3.83 12.74 0.39
N SER A 561 3.41 12.32 1.59
CA SER A 561 4.34 11.92 2.66
C SER A 561 5.23 10.76 2.22
N TYR A 562 4.66 9.74 1.60
CA TYR A 562 5.42 8.58 1.09
C TYR A 562 6.48 9.02 0.07
N ASN A 563 6.09 9.83 -0.92
CA ASN A 563 6.98 10.29 -1.99
C ASN A 563 8.10 11.22 -1.50
N ASN A 564 7.96 11.84 -0.33
CA ASN A 564 9.01 12.65 0.27
C ASN A 564 10.21 11.81 0.73
N TYR A 565 9.98 10.56 1.15
CA TYR A 565 11.02 9.68 1.70
C TYR A 565 11.41 8.56 0.74
N PHE A 566 10.47 8.08 -0.09
CA PHE A 566 10.66 6.92 -0.94
C PHE A 566 10.40 7.29 -2.41
N PRO A 567 11.42 7.18 -3.29
CA PRO A 567 11.33 7.65 -4.67
C PRO A 567 10.38 6.80 -5.53
N THR A 568 10.16 5.55 -5.13
CA THR A 568 9.26 4.63 -5.80
C THR A 568 8.30 4.01 -4.78
N ARG A 569 7.00 4.12 -5.08
CA ARG A 569 5.97 3.30 -4.44
C ARG A 569 5.74 2.09 -5.32
N SER A 570 5.94 0.90 -4.77
CA SER A 570 5.56 -0.33 -5.46
C SER A 570 4.06 -0.24 -5.76
N LYS A 571 3.71 -0.10 -7.04
CA LYS A 571 2.31 -0.23 -7.48
C LYS A 571 2.02 -1.71 -7.55
N ALA A 572 1.98 -2.39 -6.40
CA ALA A 572 1.51 -3.76 -6.38
C ALA A 572 0.09 -3.75 -6.96
N GLN A 573 -0.12 -4.45 -8.07
CA GLN A 573 -1.43 -4.67 -8.68
C GLN A 573 -2.27 -5.67 -7.86
N SER A 574 -1.97 -5.85 -6.58
CA SER A 574 -2.60 -6.81 -5.69
C SER A 574 -2.96 -6.17 -4.35
N THR A 575 -4.16 -6.49 -3.86
CA THR A 575 -4.65 -6.13 -2.54
C THR A 575 -4.25 -7.22 -1.52
N PRO A 576 -3.72 -6.87 -0.33
CA PRO A 576 -3.52 -5.51 0.21
C PRO A 576 -2.27 -4.80 -0.30
N ASN A 577 -2.27 -3.46 -0.21
CA ASN A 577 -1.06 -2.66 -0.35
C ASN A 577 -0.25 -2.75 0.96
N TYR A 578 0.92 -3.36 0.95
CA TYR A 578 1.65 -3.62 2.20
C TYR A 578 2.12 -2.34 2.90
N ASP A 579 2.48 -1.30 2.15
CA ASP A 579 2.83 0.01 2.71
C ASP A 579 1.63 0.64 3.45
N LEU A 580 0.44 0.62 2.86
CA LEU A 580 -0.76 1.11 3.55
C LEU A 580 -1.08 0.27 4.80
N LEU A 581 -0.83 -1.04 4.76
CA LEU A 581 -1.07 -1.93 5.89
C LEU A 581 -0.13 -1.62 7.05
N GLY A 582 1.15 -1.39 6.75
CA GLY A 582 2.14 -0.99 7.73
C GLY A 582 1.85 0.37 8.34
N TYR A 583 1.40 1.32 7.52
CA TYR A 583 0.94 2.63 7.99
C TYR A 583 -0.24 2.48 8.95
N ASP A 584 -1.29 1.79 8.53
CA ASP A 584 -2.54 1.64 9.29
C ASP A 584 -2.32 0.93 10.63
N ILE A 585 -1.62 -0.20 10.64
CA ILE A 585 -1.33 -0.97 11.87
C ILE A 585 -0.48 -0.13 12.82
N THR A 586 0.59 0.49 12.33
CA THR A 586 1.50 1.28 13.17
C THR A 586 0.78 2.47 13.78
N LEU A 587 0.03 3.22 12.97
CA LEU A 587 -0.73 4.38 13.41
C LEU A 587 -1.76 4.00 14.47
N TYR A 588 -2.52 2.94 14.23
CA TYR A 588 -3.61 2.52 15.10
C TYR A 588 -3.13 2.06 16.48
N PHE A 589 -2.10 1.21 16.53
CA PHE A 589 -1.61 0.65 17.78
C PHE A 589 -0.76 1.65 18.58
N CYS A 590 0.13 2.41 17.92
CA CYS A 590 0.97 3.35 18.65
C CYS A 590 0.18 4.54 19.21
N LYS A 591 -0.89 4.98 18.53
CA LYS A 591 -1.79 6.01 19.09
C LYS A 591 -2.65 5.51 20.24
N ALA A 592 -2.92 4.20 20.30
CA ALA A 592 -3.72 3.61 21.35
C ALA A 592 -2.93 3.32 22.63
N LEU A 593 -1.61 3.16 22.52
CA LEU A 593 -0.74 2.71 23.59
C LEU A 593 -0.69 3.70 24.75
N GLN A 594 -0.96 3.20 25.96
CA GLN A 594 -0.91 3.94 27.22
C GLN A 594 0.33 3.57 28.05
N PRO A 595 0.73 4.38 29.05
CA PRO A 595 1.89 4.07 29.90
C PRO A 595 1.80 2.72 30.63
N ASN A 596 0.59 2.25 30.94
CA ASN A 596 0.37 0.94 31.57
C ASN A 596 0.33 -0.23 30.57
N LYS A 597 0.70 0.00 29.29
CA LYS A 597 0.64 -0.97 28.18
C LYS A 597 -0.78 -1.47 27.85
N GLN A 598 -1.82 -0.78 28.33
CA GLN A 598 -3.18 -0.95 27.81
C GLN A 598 -3.34 -0.19 26.50
N LEU A 599 -4.33 -0.61 25.70
CA LEU A 599 -4.67 0.05 24.44
C LEU A 599 -6.02 0.74 24.59
N ILE A 600 -6.08 2.04 24.31
CA ILE A 600 -7.30 2.83 24.21
C ILE A 600 -7.37 3.35 22.78
N PHE A 601 -8.16 2.68 21.94
CA PHE A 601 -8.22 3.02 20.52
C PHE A 601 -8.98 4.33 20.28
N PRO A 602 -8.43 5.28 19.52
CA PRO A 602 -9.15 6.49 19.13
C PRO A 602 -10.32 6.16 18.21
N GLN A 603 -11.41 6.92 18.29
CA GLN A 603 -12.58 6.72 17.40
C GLN A 603 -12.27 7.07 15.94
N ASP A 604 -11.46 8.11 15.70
CA ASP A 604 -11.19 8.65 14.36
C ASP A 604 -9.72 8.51 13.96
N VAL A 605 -9.27 7.27 13.74
CA VAL A 605 -7.94 7.04 13.13
C VAL A 605 -8.07 7.12 11.61
N ALA A 606 -7.28 7.99 10.98
CA ALA A 606 -7.26 8.20 9.54
C ALA A 606 -6.55 7.06 8.77
N LEU A 607 -7.12 5.86 8.84
CA LEU A 607 -6.65 4.66 8.13
C LEU A 607 -6.83 4.80 6.62
N GLN A 608 -5.90 4.24 5.86
CA GLN A 608 -5.78 4.38 4.40
C GLN A 608 -6.43 3.24 3.62
N GLN A 609 -6.37 2.00 4.13
CA GLN A 609 -7.00 0.86 3.46
C GLN A 609 -7.70 -0.12 4.40
N SER A 610 -7.35 -0.14 5.68
CA SER A 610 -7.85 -1.12 6.63
C SER A 610 -8.96 -0.54 7.50
N THR A 611 -9.78 -1.43 8.05
CA THR A 611 -10.65 -1.10 9.17
C THR A 611 -10.40 -2.13 10.27
N PHE A 612 -10.44 -1.66 11.52
CA PHE A 612 -10.07 -2.47 12.67
C PHE A 612 -11.22 -2.51 13.67
N ASN A 613 -11.61 -3.72 14.03
CA ASN A 613 -12.53 -3.99 15.14
C ASN A 613 -12.03 -5.22 15.88
N PHE A 614 -11.23 -5.03 16.93
CA PHE A 614 -10.60 -6.12 17.66
C PHE A 614 -11.55 -6.68 18.72
N THR A 615 -12.05 -7.89 18.49
CA THR A 615 -12.92 -8.59 19.45
C THR A 615 -12.12 -9.67 20.16
N LYS A 616 -12.44 -9.88 21.44
CA LYS A 616 -11.76 -10.91 22.24
C LYS A 616 -12.23 -12.29 21.77
N GLN A 617 -11.30 -13.13 21.35
CA GLN A 617 -11.53 -14.52 20.97
C GLN A 617 -10.53 -15.40 21.72
N ASN A 618 -11.05 -16.29 22.56
CA ASN A 618 -10.27 -17.03 23.55
C ASN A 618 -9.46 -16.06 24.43
N ASN A 619 -8.14 -16.26 24.48
CA ASN A 619 -7.23 -15.43 25.27
C ASN A 619 -6.59 -14.28 24.48
N ALA A 620 -6.92 -14.06 23.21
CA ALA A 620 -6.34 -13.01 22.37
C ALA A 620 -7.43 -12.16 21.70
N PHE A 621 -7.03 -11.17 20.93
CA PHE A 621 -7.93 -10.33 20.13
C PHE A 621 -7.78 -10.64 18.65
N LEU A 622 -8.91 -10.76 17.95
CA LEU A 622 -8.95 -10.93 16.51
C LEU A 622 -9.62 -9.72 15.85
N ASN A 623 -9.03 -9.22 14.77
CA ASN A 623 -9.69 -8.22 13.95
C ASN A 623 -10.89 -8.84 13.21
N THR A 624 -12.04 -8.22 13.43
CA THR A 624 -13.34 -8.56 12.84
C THR A 624 -13.85 -7.46 11.93
N GLY A 625 -13.10 -6.36 11.82
CA GLY A 625 -13.46 -5.22 10.99
C GLY A 625 -13.25 -5.53 9.51
N CYS A 626 -14.25 -5.19 8.69
CA CYS A 626 -14.14 -5.27 7.25
C CYS A 626 -15.01 -4.22 6.54
N PHE A 627 -14.86 -4.12 5.23
CA PHE A 627 -15.67 -3.24 4.40
C PHE A 627 -16.77 -4.05 3.72
N ILE A 628 -18.01 -3.55 3.77
CA ILE A 628 -19.11 -4.02 2.94
C ILE A 628 -19.21 -3.11 1.72
N TYR A 629 -19.06 -3.71 0.55
CA TYR A 629 -19.20 -3.06 -0.75
C TYR A 629 -20.64 -3.23 -1.24
N ARG A 630 -21.25 -2.14 -1.69
CA ARG A 630 -22.58 -2.17 -2.30
C ARG A 630 -22.55 -1.48 -3.64
N LEU A 631 -22.99 -2.18 -4.69
CA LEU A 631 -23.21 -1.60 -6.01
C LEU A 631 -24.71 -1.35 -6.18
N LYS A 632 -25.09 -0.12 -6.49
CA LYS A 632 -26.48 0.25 -6.78
C LYS A 632 -26.50 1.34 -7.85
N ASN A 633 -27.22 1.10 -8.95
CA ASN A 633 -27.27 2.05 -10.08
C ASN A 633 -25.87 2.48 -10.57
N ASN A 634 -24.94 1.52 -10.70
CA ASN A 634 -23.50 1.74 -11.00
C ASN A 634 -22.72 2.58 -9.98
N ASN A 635 -23.31 2.93 -8.84
CA ASN A 635 -22.61 3.62 -7.77
C ASN A 635 -22.15 2.62 -6.72
N VAL A 636 -20.85 2.64 -6.42
CA VAL A 636 -20.28 1.88 -5.31
C VAL A 636 -20.35 2.71 -4.04
N SER A 637 -20.95 2.15 -3.00
CA SER A 637 -20.85 2.65 -1.64
C SER A 637 -20.13 1.63 -0.77
N ILE A 638 -19.38 2.12 0.21
CA ILE A 638 -18.54 1.30 1.08
C ILE A 638 -18.90 1.64 2.52
N GLU A 639 -19.23 0.61 3.29
CA GLU A 639 -19.62 0.69 4.69
C GLU A 639 -18.57 -0.04 5.53
N ARG A 640 -18.15 0.52 6.67
CA ARG A 640 -17.26 -0.16 7.62
C ARG A 640 -18.12 -1.00 8.57
N LEU A 641 -17.76 -2.27 8.72
CA LEU A 641 -18.37 -3.22 9.66
C LEU A 641 -17.47 -3.44 10.87
#